data_AF-A0A498KVC4-F1
#
_entry.id   AF-A0A498KVC4-F1
#
_cell.length_a   1.000
_cell.length_b   1.000
_cell.length_c   1.000
_cell.angle_alpha   90.00
_cell.angle_beta   90.00
_cell.angle_gamma   90.00
#
_symmetry.space_group_name_H-M   'P 1'
#
loop_
_entity.id
_entity.type
_entity.pdbx_description
1 polymer ?
#
loop_
_entity_poly.entity_id
_entity_poly.type
_entity_poly.pdbx_seq_one_letter_code
_entity_poly.pdbx_strand_id
1 'polypeptide(L)'
;MQPNRRQLLRTATAVAAGLGLAGCSGSNQDGTPTDTATDAPTDTPASTEDDEAATSASVGVEAAVAAEWTAMRTRLDDALALGVAGHADAGASVGQNVFARFEGANGEYGAHESLEATNEANYRGFEEDGLVVMNEGLNTGDVEAARDGWRTANTNLREATITRIGETGANALEVLRFGAAVNDVELLAAAGDTEGAATVGQEVLGWWETSPAHDAVESADGEAYERLEGAMEDAISAARSGNMENLRSATSTALGASATGAYAVAASEKVAGAGQLAAYQAQGWDAVTLASMGGAGEVQAHAAVLTTYRARVHDAHWVAARGETDTAQTTARDVFAHFEGAKAHDALEEADGEAYEGFETGLDSLISAIGDGNSSGIEDALATVDDNLVAGIEALVGGTGGAVLEAEFFRTRVQDAREIYRLGGNNAAAGIAQSLFQTFEQNELGFHEAFEDADAESYESFESHLGSLRTAFENTNDSGVETHATAVLDELLGFETTAGSTGQVGAGEAAYMAARIFDAAGVAALGKPARANGVVQETFAGFEEGAGGFHEAIEEADAELYGTFERDLSAVGSAAGNGGDVYGTATTFYGKAVDAAYAVVGSGGTTVEASAVTPVMQDTFAAFEGAEVHELLEDADASAYEGYEAALDDYIGALDSGAGVDSAATAYADASIRAQFAVVGAVGEAPVGEGSGESGGESEETNLQGGPNVVEGVPDDAAHVVDMQAVAFEPAELTVKVGDTVAWAHRAGEAHNVVAYGNEIPEDAEYWASGGFESQSAAETGWENGKGAVQSGQAYTHTFETTGIHEYYCVPHEMAGMKGKIVVEE
;
A
#
# COMPACT_ATOMS: atom_id res chain seq x y z
N MET A 1 14.32 18.76 -32.90
CA MET A 1 15.15 18.11 -31.86
C MET A 1 16.08 19.15 -31.23
N GLN A 2 15.60 19.83 -30.19
CA GLN A 2 16.45 20.49 -29.19
C GLN A 2 16.76 19.46 -28.10
N PRO A 3 17.93 19.49 -27.45
CA PRO A 3 18.24 18.56 -26.36
C PRO A 3 17.45 18.89 -25.09
N ASN A 4 17.00 17.85 -24.40
CA ASN A 4 16.16 17.91 -23.19
C ASN A 4 16.96 18.43 -21.96
N ARG A 5 16.31 19.15 -21.05
CA ARG A 5 16.88 19.72 -19.81
C ARG A 5 17.51 18.67 -18.88
N ARG A 6 17.05 17.42 -18.91
CA ARG A 6 17.55 16.31 -18.05
C ARG A 6 19.09 16.09 -18.12
N GLN A 7 19.78 16.48 -19.20
CA GLN A 7 21.25 16.33 -19.30
C GLN A 7 22.09 17.43 -18.61
N LEU A 8 21.50 18.53 -18.11
CA LEU A 8 22.27 19.67 -17.59
C LEU A 8 22.53 19.64 -16.07
N LEU A 9 21.93 18.71 -15.33
CA LEU A 9 22.07 18.60 -13.87
C LEU A 9 23.07 17.53 -13.40
N ARG A 10 23.44 16.55 -14.23
CA ARG A 10 24.39 15.47 -13.87
C ARG A 10 25.89 15.87 -13.91
N THR A 11 26.25 17.17 -13.84
CA THR A 11 27.65 17.61 -14.03
C THR A 11 28.09 18.82 -13.18
N ALA A 12 27.58 18.99 -11.95
CA ALA A 12 27.89 20.16 -11.11
C ALA A 12 28.28 19.87 -9.64
N THR A 13 28.77 18.67 -9.32
CA THR A 13 29.22 18.31 -7.96
C THR A 13 30.57 17.59 -7.95
N ALA A 14 31.68 18.34 -7.85
CA ALA A 14 32.90 17.94 -7.13
C ALA A 14 34.00 19.03 -7.08
N VAL A 15 34.77 19.02 -5.98
CA VAL A 15 36.09 19.66 -5.75
C VAL A 15 36.14 21.18 -5.52
N ALA A 16 36.17 21.56 -4.23
CA ALA A 16 37.21 22.46 -3.69
C ALA A 16 37.31 22.38 -2.15
N ALA A 17 37.91 21.31 -1.61
CA ALA A 17 38.22 21.24 -0.19
C ALA A 17 39.56 21.93 0.16
N GLY A 18 39.55 22.76 1.21
CA GLY A 18 40.66 22.93 2.14
C GLY A 18 41.82 23.88 1.77
N LEU A 19 41.80 25.08 2.38
CA LEU A 19 43.01 25.73 2.92
C LEU A 19 42.64 26.53 4.19
N GLY A 20 43.04 26.05 5.36
CA GLY A 20 43.03 26.84 6.58
C GLY A 20 44.38 27.52 6.84
N LEU A 21 44.40 28.60 7.61
CA LEU A 21 45.45 28.93 8.59
C LEU A 21 45.06 30.14 9.46
N ALA A 22 45.50 30.12 10.72
CA ALA A 22 45.13 31.05 11.80
C ALA A 22 45.75 32.45 11.71
N GLY A 23 45.27 33.41 12.52
CA GLY A 23 46.11 34.55 12.93
C GLY A 23 45.49 35.78 13.60
N CYS A 24 45.33 35.74 14.93
CA CYS A 24 45.73 36.79 15.88
C CYS A 24 45.20 38.26 15.78
N SER A 25 44.33 38.60 16.75
CA SER A 25 44.46 39.72 17.73
C SER A 25 45.04 41.09 17.31
N GLY A 26 44.28 42.16 17.57
CA GLY A 26 44.78 43.55 17.67
C GLY A 26 44.00 44.37 18.69
N SER A 27 44.67 44.85 19.74
CA SER A 27 44.10 45.60 20.88
C SER A 27 44.56 47.07 20.92
N ASN A 28 43.94 47.86 21.84
CA ASN A 28 44.28 49.24 22.27
C ASN A 28 43.77 50.40 21.36
N GLN A 29 43.36 51.58 21.87
CA GLN A 29 43.27 52.08 23.27
C GLN A 29 42.35 53.32 23.41
N ASP A 30 41.80 53.49 24.64
CA ASP A 30 41.44 54.72 25.39
C ASP A 30 41.17 56.10 24.72
N GLY A 31 40.13 56.80 25.22
CA GLY A 31 39.95 58.24 24.94
C GLY A 31 38.69 58.96 25.46
N THR A 32 38.36 58.93 26.75
CA THR A 32 37.48 59.96 27.41
C THR A 32 38.30 61.23 27.74
N PRO A 33 37.72 62.46 27.95
CA PRO A 33 36.60 62.72 28.89
C PRO A 33 35.64 63.92 28.62
N THR A 34 34.60 64.07 29.50
CA THR A 34 33.83 65.31 29.88
C THR A 34 33.01 66.04 28.78
N ASP A 35 31.83 66.65 28.99
CA ASP A 35 30.82 66.84 30.07
C ASP A 35 29.45 67.05 29.33
N THR A 36 28.21 66.97 29.86
CA THR A 36 27.61 67.53 31.10
C THR A 36 26.18 66.95 31.29
N ALA A 37 25.60 67.07 32.50
CA ALA A 37 24.17 66.80 32.80
C ALA A 37 23.22 67.82 32.09
N THR A 38 21.87 67.76 32.08
CA THR A 38 20.81 67.17 32.92
C THR A 38 19.62 66.72 32.02
N ASP A 39 18.46 66.16 32.44
CA ASP A 39 17.83 65.85 33.75
C ASP A 39 16.84 64.66 33.60
N ALA A 40 16.17 64.22 34.69
CA ALA A 40 14.99 63.32 34.64
C ALA A 40 13.70 64.05 35.08
N PRO A 41 12.51 63.57 34.70
CA PRO A 41 11.59 63.14 35.75
C PRO A 41 10.80 61.86 35.44
N THR A 42 10.53 61.11 36.51
CA THR A 42 9.46 60.10 36.59
C THR A 42 8.10 60.77 36.69
N ASP A 43 7.08 60.24 36.01
CA ASP A 43 5.68 60.42 36.40
C ASP A 43 4.83 59.21 35.99
N THR A 44 3.95 58.79 36.90
CA THR A 44 2.97 57.72 36.71
C THR A 44 1.59 58.31 36.38
N PRO A 45 0.88 57.74 35.40
CA PRO A 45 -0.59 57.67 35.42
C PRO A 45 -1.01 56.18 35.51
N ALA A 46 -1.77 55.75 36.53
CA ALA A 46 -3.17 56.06 36.80
C ALA A 46 -4.13 55.18 35.97
N SER A 47 -4.98 54.46 36.71
CA SER A 47 -5.93 53.44 36.27
C SER A 47 -7.05 53.95 35.35
N THR A 48 -7.41 53.14 34.36
CA THR A 48 -8.72 53.12 33.70
C THR A 48 -9.21 51.68 33.63
N GLU A 49 -10.36 51.42 34.22
CA GLU A 49 -11.16 50.21 34.00
C GLU A 49 -11.97 50.37 32.70
N ASP A 50 -12.35 49.23 32.11
CA ASP A 50 -13.33 49.00 31.04
C ASP A 50 -13.11 49.65 29.65
N ASP A 51 -12.66 48.82 28.69
CA ASP A 51 -13.58 48.23 27.69
C ASP A 51 -12.93 46.96 27.07
N GLU A 52 -13.75 45.92 26.84
CA GLU A 52 -13.33 44.56 26.43
C GLU A 52 -13.17 44.38 24.90
N ALA A 53 -12.86 43.14 24.49
CA ALA A 53 -12.83 42.61 23.12
C ALA A 53 -11.61 42.97 22.25
N ALA A 54 -10.42 42.55 22.71
CA ALA A 54 -9.42 41.97 21.82
C ALA A 54 -9.46 40.44 22.01
N THR A 55 -9.58 39.70 20.91
CA THR A 55 -9.88 38.25 20.89
C THR A 55 -8.85 37.40 21.60
N SER A 56 -9.25 36.76 22.71
CA SER A 56 -8.66 35.50 23.14
C SER A 56 -9.17 34.40 22.21
N ALA A 57 -8.44 34.13 21.13
CA ALA A 57 -8.63 32.88 20.39
C ALA A 57 -8.43 31.73 21.38
N SER A 58 -9.38 30.81 21.42
CA SER A 58 -9.39 29.74 22.43
C SER A 58 -8.35 28.70 22.09
N VAL A 59 -7.32 28.59 22.94
CA VAL A 59 -6.32 27.49 22.94
C VAL A 59 -6.97 26.10 22.98
N GLY A 60 -8.27 26.00 23.25
CA GLY A 60 -9.05 24.76 23.21
C GLY A 60 -9.02 24.04 21.85
N VAL A 61 -9.80 24.50 20.87
CA VAL A 61 -9.94 23.81 19.57
C VAL A 61 -8.58 23.60 18.88
N GLU A 62 -7.74 24.64 18.92
CA GLU A 62 -6.39 24.63 18.36
C GLU A 62 -5.50 23.51 18.92
N ALA A 63 -5.72 23.10 20.17
CA ALA A 63 -4.99 21.99 20.79
C ALA A 63 -5.50 20.60 20.37
N ALA A 64 -6.77 20.48 19.96
CA ALA A 64 -7.29 19.24 19.39
C ALA A 64 -6.82 19.05 17.94
N VAL A 65 -6.87 20.10 17.12
CA VAL A 65 -6.29 20.11 15.76
C VAL A 65 -4.79 19.76 15.80
N ALA A 66 -4.04 20.39 16.71
CA ALA A 66 -2.62 20.07 16.90
C ALA A 66 -2.37 18.64 17.44
N ALA A 67 -3.33 18.05 18.14
CA ALA A 67 -3.26 16.66 18.58
C ALA A 67 -3.46 15.69 17.40
N GLU A 68 -4.43 15.89 16.52
CA GLU A 68 -4.59 15.06 15.30
C GLU A 68 -3.37 15.16 14.39
N TRP A 69 -2.79 16.36 14.19
CA TRP A 69 -1.49 16.48 13.49
C TRP A 69 -0.37 15.71 14.20
N THR A 70 -0.42 15.59 15.53
CA THR A 70 0.57 14.80 16.29
C THR A 70 0.33 13.30 16.13
N ALA A 71 -0.94 12.84 16.05
CA ALA A 71 -1.26 11.46 15.68
C ALA A 71 -0.73 11.14 14.28
N MET A 72 -1.00 11.99 13.28
CA MET A 72 -0.47 11.85 11.91
C MET A 72 1.06 11.84 11.87
N ARG A 73 1.73 12.71 12.65
CA ARG A 73 3.20 12.71 12.77
C ARG A 73 3.75 11.46 13.44
N THR A 74 3.00 10.85 14.35
CA THR A 74 3.37 9.55 14.93
C THR A 74 3.22 8.48 13.85
N ARG A 75 2.09 8.43 13.16
CA ARG A 75 1.82 7.46 12.07
C ARG A 75 2.85 7.45 10.92
N LEU A 76 3.51 8.58 10.69
CA LEU A 76 4.64 8.69 9.75
C LEU A 76 5.96 8.16 10.32
N ASP A 77 6.14 8.16 11.63
CA ASP A 77 7.23 7.45 12.28
C ASP A 77 7.08 5.94 12.04
N ASP A 78 5.89 5.35 12.21
CA ASP A 78 5.63 3.93 11.92
C ASP A 78 6.00 3.58 10.46
N ALA A 79 5.55 4.40 9.50
CA ALA A 79 5.84 4.20 8.08
C ALA A 79 7.36 4.25 7.76
N LEU A 80 8.10 5.19 8.37
CA LEU A 80 9.55 5.23 8.23
C LEU A 80 10.23 4.07 8.97
N ALA A 81 9.75 3.71 10.15
CA ALA A 81 10.27 2.61 10.96
C ALA A 81 10.19 1.28 10.20
N LEU A 82 9.04 1.00 9.57
CA LEU A 82 8.86 -0.13 8.66
C LEU A 82 9.87 -0.12 7.53
N GLY A 83 10.02 1.01 6.82
CA GLY A 83 11.02 1.16 5.75
C GLY A 83 12.47 0.95 6.22
N VAL A 84 12.84 1.50 7.39
CA VAL A 84 14.17 1.33 8.01
C VAL A 84 14.43 -0.12 8.42
N ALA A 85 13.40 -0.85 8.86
CA ALA A 85 13.46 -2.26 9.20
C ALA A 85 13.43 -3.19 7.96
N GLY A 86 13.18 -2.66 6.76
CA GLY A 86 13.14 -3.42 5.50
C GLY A 86 11.74 -3.83 5.04
N HIS A 87 10.69 -3.43 5.76
CA HIS A 87 9.28 -3.65 5.41
C HIS A 87 8.76 -2.46 4.59
N ALA A 88 9.45 -2.12 3.50
CA ALA A 88 9.20 -0.89 2.73
C ALA A 88 7.78 -0.81 2.15
N ASP A 89 7.24 -1.92 1.66
CA ASP A 89 5.86 -2.00 1.12
C ASP A 89 4.82 -1.70 2.21
N ALA A 90 4.96 -2.30 3.40
CA ALA A 90 4.10 -2.02 4.54
C ALA A 90 4.23 -0.55 4.98
N GLY A 91 5.45 0.00 4.96
CA GLY A 91 5.70 1.42 5.22
C GLY A 91 4.98 2.33 4.21
N ALA A 92 5.06 2.01 2.91
CA ALA A 92 4.38 2.74 1.85
C ALA A 92 2.85 2.68 2.00
N SER A 93 2.30 1.51 2.31
CA SER A 93 0.86 1.36 2.62
C SER A 93 0.46 2.23 3.81
N VAL A 94 1.26 2.30 4.88
CA VAL A 94 0.98 3.20 6.01
C VAL A 94 1.04 4.67 5.59
N GLY A 95 2.06 5.09 4.84
CA GLY A 95 2.21 6.46 4.38
C GLY A 95 1.14 6.91 3.38
N GLN A 96 0.61 6.01 2.54
CA GLN A 96 -0.56 6.24 1.70
C GLN A 96 -1.84 6.40 2.53
N ASN A 97 -2.02 5.59 3.58
CA ASN A 97 -3.15 5.73 4.51
C ASN A 97 -3.12 7.07 5.27
N VAL A 98 -1.93 7.58 5.63
CA VAL A 98 -1.81 8.94 6.22
C VAL A 98 -2.24 10.01 5.22
N PHE A 99 -1.81 9.91 3.96
CA PHE A 99 -2.20 10.83 2.90
C PHE A 99 -3.72 10.81 2.70
N ALA A 100 -4.32 9.63 2.52
CA ALA A 100 -5.76 9.49 2.34
C ALA A 100 -6.59 9.99 3.54
N ARG A 101 -6.12 9.77 4.78
CA ARG A 101 -6.78 10.33 5.97
C ARG A 101 -6.64 11.85 6.03
N PHE A 102 -5.48 12.40 5.67
CA PHE A 102 -5.28 13.85 5.66
C PHE A 102 -6.22 14.52 4.65
N GLU A 103 -6.29 14.03 3.39
CA GLU A 103 -7.21 14.54 2.37
C GLU A 103 -8.71 14.36 2.69
N GLY A 104 -9.03 13.40 3.57
CA GLY A 104 -10.38 13.22 4.09
C GLY A 104 -10.72 14.03 5.35
N ALA A 105 -9.72 14.64 6.01
CA ALA A 105 -9.88 15.29 7.31
C ALA A 105 -10.35 16.74 7.17
N ASN A 106 -11.57 16.91 6.63
CA ASN A 106 -12.11 18.19 6.16
C ASN A 106 -13.04 18.88 7.20
N GLY A 107 -13.35 20.16 6.98
CA GLY A 107 -14.18 21.04 7.82
C GLY A 107 -13.43 22.24 8.43
N GLU A 108 -14.14 23.18 9.09
CA GLU A 108 -13.51 24.39 9.68
C GLU A 108 -12.35 24.08 10.65
N TYR A 109 -12.43 22.91 11.30
CA TYR A 109 -11.41 22.37 12.21
C TYR A 109 -10.89 21.00 11.77
N GLY A 110 -11.08 20.67 10.48
CA GLY A 110 -10.41 19.55 9.82
C GLY A 110 -8.90 19.72 9.85
N ALA A 111 -8.15 18.61 9.84
CA ALA A 111 -6.69 18.65 9.88
C ALA A 111 -6.11 19.26 8.59
N HIS A 112 -6.79 19.09 7.45
CA HIS A 112 -6.37 19.59 6.14
C HIS A 112 -6.50 21.12 6.05
N GLU A 113 -7.72 21.65 6.12
CA GLU A 113 -7.96 23.11 5.99
C GLU A 113 -7.36 23.88 7.16
N SER A 114 -7.26 23.27 8.35
CA SER A 114 -6.51 23.88 9.43
C SER A 114 -5.03 24.07 9.05
N LEU A 115 -4.41 23.14 8.33
CA LEU A 115 -2.99 23.27 7.96
C LEU A 115 -2.82 24.35 6.88
N GLU A 116 -3.64 24.30 5.83
CA GLU A 116 -3.67 25.31 4.76
C GLU A 116 -3.91 26.72 5.33
N ALA A 117 -4.95 26.88 6.17
CA ALA A 117 -5.29 28.15 6.81
C ALA A 117 -4.25 28.62 7.85
N THR A 118 -3.41 27.72 8.37
CA THR A 118 -2.27 28.12 9.21
C THR A 118 -1.19 28.75 8.36
N ASN A 119 -0.74 28.02 7.34
CA ASN A 119 0.36 28.44 6.46
C ASN A 119 0.43 27.54 5.21
N GLU A 120 0.02 28.09 4.06
CA GLU A 120 0.13 27.51 2.71
C GLU A 120 1.52 26.91 2.40
N ALA A 121 2.61 27.47 2.95
CA ALA A 121 3.95 26.92 2.76
C ALA A 121 4.21 25.65 3.60
N ASN A 122 3.64 25.55 4.79
CA ASN A 122 3.73 24.36 5.63
C ASN A 122 2.81 23.27 5.10
N TYR A 123 1.65 23.64 4.55
CA TYR A 123 0.77 22.73 3.81
C TYR A 123 1.52 22.04 2.66
N ARG A 124 2.05 22.82 1.69
CA ARG A 124 2.84 22.24 0.57
C ARG A 124 4.07 21.49 1.03
N GLY A 125 4.77 22.01 2.05
CA GLY A 125 5.95 21.35 2.60
C GLY A 125 5.63 20.03 3.32
N PHE A 126 4.41 19.86 3.82
CA PHE A 126 3.94 18.61 4.40
C PHE A 126 3.51 17.61 3.31
N GLU A 127 2.66 18.05 2.38
CA GLU A 127 2.09 17.22 1.34
C GLU A 127 3.09 16.92 0.20
N GLU A 128 3.45 17.95 -0.58
CA GLU A 128 4.24 17.84 -1.82
C GLU A 128 5.71 17.45 -1.54
N ASP A 129 6.40 18.19 -0.67
CA ASP A 129 7.83 17.97 -0.37
C ASP A 129 8.04 16.90 0.73
N GLY A 130 6.97 16.45 1.39
CA GLY A 130 7.00 15.56 2.56
C GLY A 130 6.42 14.18 2.28
N LEU A 131 5.08 14.06 2.32
CA LEU A 131 4.36 12.79 2.16
C LEU A 131 4.63 12.13 0.80
N VAL A 132 4.54 12.88 -0.29
CA VAL A 132 4.74 12.33 -1.65
C VAL A 132 6.16 11.78 -1.80
N VAL A 133 7.17 12.55 -1.41
CA VAL A 133 8.59 12.13 -1.44
C VAL A 133 8.84 10.93 -0.53
N MET A 134 8.19 10.89 0.63
CA MET A 134 8.30 9.77 1.56
C MET A 134 7.74 8.47 0.95
N ASN A 135 6.55 8.54 0.37
CA ASN A 135 5.91 7.39 -0.27
C ASN A 135 6.64 6.94 -1.55
N GLU A 136 7.17 7.87 -2.37
CA GLU A 136 8.03 7.52 -3.52
C GLU A 136 9.29 6.78 -3.06
N GLY A 137 9.95 7.26 -1.99
CA GLY A 137 11.10 6.60 -1.39
C GLY A 137 10.80 5.20 -0.84
N LEU A 138 9.66 5.01 -0.18
CA LEU A 138 9.24 3.70 0.34
C LEU A 138 8.90 2.72 -0.80
N ASN A 139 8.09 3.13 -1.77
CA ASN A 139 7.72 2.30 -2.94
C ASN A 139 8.94 1.89 -3.80
N THR A 140 10.01 2.68 -3.80
CA THR A 140 11.24 2.39 -4.57
C THR A 140 12.36 1.77 -3.72
N GLY A 141 12.12 1.53 -2.43
CA GLY A 141 13.13 1.03 -1.49
C GLY A 141 14.27 2.03 -1.15
N ASP A 142 14.19 3.29 -1.60
CA ASP A 142 15.13 4.35 -1.21
C ASP A 142 14.76 4.92 0.18
N VAL A 143 15.19 4.19 1.21
CA VAL A 143 14.98 4.56 2.63
C VAL A 143 15.61 5.92 2.98
N GLU A 144 16.65 6.39 2.26
CA GLU A 144 17.21 7.74 2.51
C GLU A 144 16.29 8.83 1.93
N ALA A 145 15.72 8.63 0.74
CA ALA A 145 14.67 9.50 0.21
C ALA A 145 13.42 9.49 1.11
N ALA A 146 12.99 8.32 1.58
CA ALA A 146 11.90 8.18 2.54
C ALA A 146 12.16 8.98 3.83
N ARG A 147 13.38 8.87 4.40
CA ARG A 147 13.80 9.61 5.60
C ARG A 147 13.86 11.13 5.37
N ASP A 148 14.21 11.59 4.17
CA ASP A 148 14.22 13.01 3.82
C ASP A 148 12.79 13.57 3.66
N GLY A 149 11.87 12.83 3.04
CA GLY A 149 10.44 13.17 2.97
C GLY A 149 9.79 13.20 4.36
N TRP A 150 9.95 12.13 5.15
CA TRP A 150 9.50 12.02 6.54
C TRP A 150 9.92 13.22 7.39
N ARG A 151 11.20 13.62 7.30
CA ARG A 151 11.73 14.76 8.06
C ARG A 151 11.08 16.07 7.63
N THR A 152 10.80 16.22 6.33
CA THR A 152 10.17 17.41 5.78
C THR A 152 8.71 17.51 6.21
N ALA A 153 7.96 16.41 6.16
CA ALA A 153 6.61 16.32 6.69
C ALA A 153 6.53 16.65 8.19
N ASN A 154 7.36 15.99 9.01
CA ASN A 154 7.44 16.23 10.46
C ASN A 154 7.80 17.69 10.79
N THR A 155 8.71 18.32 10.03
CA THR A 155 9.12 19.71 10.24
C THR A 155 7.95 20.67 10.02
N ASN A 156 7.25 20.52 8.91
CA ASN A 156 6.18 21.45 8.51
C ASN A 156 4.96 21.37 9.44
N LEU A 157 4.53 20.16 9.83
CA LEU A 157 3.48 19.99 10.84
C LEU A 157 3.92 20.54 12.21
N ARG A 158 5.17 20.33 12.64
CA ARG A 158 5.66 20.93 13.89
C ARG A 158 5.60 22.46 13.86
N GLU A 159 6.01 23.10 12.76
CA GLU A 159 5.94 24.56 12.63
C GLU A 159 4.49 25.08 12.61
N ALA A 160 3.54 24.31 12.05
CA ALA A 160 2.11 24.64 12.10
C ALA A 160 1.57 24.53 13.54
N THR A 161 1.91 23.46 14.26
CA THR A 161 1.60 23.28 15.70
C THR A 161 2.16 24.42 16.55
N ILE A 162 3.42 24.83 16.35
CA ILE A 162 4.01 25.99 17.05
C ILE A 162 3.22 27.27 16.74
N THR A 163 2.72 27.43 15.52
CA THR A 163 1.94 28.61 15.13
C THR A 163 0.56 28.66 15.81
N ARG A 164 -0.11 27.51 15.98
CA ARG A 164 -1.44 27.42 16.63
C ARG A 164 -1.37 27.47 18.16
N ILE A 165 -0.51 26.67 18.80
CA ILE A 165 -0.49 26.48 20.27
C ILE A 165 0.82 26.91 20.97
N GLY A 166 1.82 27.37 20.21
CA GLY A 166 3.10 27.85 20.75
C GLY A 166 4.09 26.73 21.10
N GLU A 167 5.38 27.10 21.20
CA GLU A 167 6.51 26.18 21.45
C GLU A 167 6.28 25.24 22.65
N THR A 168 5.74 25.75 23.76
CA THR A 168 5.48 24.96 24.96
C THR A 168 4.40 23.89 24.74
N GLY A 169 3.35 24.20 23.96
CA GLY A 169 2.34 23.22 23.57
C GLY A 169 2.91 22.19 22.60
N ALA A 170 3.64 22.65 21.57
CA ALA A 170 4.30 21.79 20.60
C ALA A 170 5.29 20.81 21.27
N ASN A 171 6.04 21.25 22.28
CA ASN A 171 6.94 20.38 23.03
C ASN A 171 6.19 19.33 23.86
N ALA A 172 5.08 19.69 24.52
CA ALA A 172 4.29 18.73 25.27
C ALA A 172 3.71 17.62 24.38
N LEU A 173 3.18 17.98 23.20
CA LEU A 173 2.70 17.01 22.21
C LEU A 173 3.84 16.15 21.64
N GLU A 174 5.02 16.74 21.42
CA GLU A 174 6.17 16.00 20.90
C GLU A 174 6.78 15.01 21.91
N VAL A 175 6.74 15.30 23.22
CA VAL A 175 7.06 14.30 24.27
C VAL A 175 6.15 13.08 24.13
N LEU A 176 4.83 13.27 23.93
CA LEU A 176 3.87 12.19 23.76
C LEU A 176 4.12 11.36 22.49
N ARG A 177 4.35 12.02 21.34
CA ARG A 177 4.78 11.35 20.09
C ARG A 177 6.01 10.48 20.32
N PHE A 178 7.04 10.97 21.00
CA PHE A 178 8.23 10.16 21.28
C PHE A 178 8.00 9.02 22.27
N GLY A 179 7.01 9.11 23.15
CA GLY A 179 6.57 7.95 23.95
C GLY A 179 5.84 6.90 23.12
N ALA A 180 5.05 7.32 22.13
CA ALA A 180 4.35 6.42 21.22
C ALA A 180 5.32 5.75 20.22
N ALA A 181 6.28 6.46 19.65
CA ALA A 181 7.30 5.90 18.73
C ALA A 181 8.22 4.83 19.37
N VAL A 182 8.21 4.64 20.69
CA VAL A 182 8.87 3.47 21.32
C VAL A 182 8.10 2.18 21.01
N ASN A 183 6.81 2.26 20.70
CA ASN A 183 5.97 1.12 20.33
C ASN A 183 6.36 0.54 18.97
N ASP A 184 6.95 1.30 18.05
CA ASP A 184 7.48 0.79 16.77
C ASP A 184 8.46 -0.38 17.00
N VAL A 185 9.23 -0.31 18.09
CA VAL A 185 10.16 -1.36 18.53
C VAL A 185 9.39 -2.62 18.95
N GLU A 186 8.25 -2.47 19.62
CA GLU A 186 7.38 -3.59 19.98
C GLU A 186 6.61 -4.13 18.77
N LEU A 187 6.09 -3.29 17.88
CA LEU A 187 5.42 -3.68 16.65
C LEU A 187 6.30 -4.59 15.80
N LEU A 188 7.54 -4.14 15.51
CA LEU A 188 8.51 -4.93 14.74
C LEU A 188 8.92 -6.21 15.47
N ALA A 189 9.12 -6.17 16.79
CA ALA A 189 9.49 -7.36 17.57
C ALA A 189 8.33 -8.36 17.74
N ALA A 190 7.08 -7.90 17.75
CA ALA A 190 5.86 -8.70 17.77
C ALA A 190 5.58 -9.34 16.40
N ALA A 191 5.95 -8.64 15.32
CA ALA A 191 6.06 -9.22 13.99
C ALA A 191 7.17 -10.30 13.93
N GLY A 192 8.21 -10.16 14.75
CA GLY A 192 9.31 -11.12 14.88
C GLY A 192 10.66 -10.56 14.40
N ASP A 193 10.65 -9.36 13.83
CA ASP A 193 11.84 -8.64 13.39
C ASP A 193 12.55 -7.93 14.56
N THR A 194 13.24 -8.73 15.36
CA THR A 194 13.99 -8.23 16.53
C THR A 194 15.26 -7.43 16.17
N GLU A 195 15.76 -7.52 14.93
CA GLU A 195 16.92 -6.75 14.46
C GLU A 195 16.51 -5.39 13.87
N GLY A 196 15.44 -5.35 13.07
CA GLY A 196 14.75 -4.13 12.65
C GLY A 196 14.24 -3.33 13.85
N ALA A 197 13.54 -3.97 14.79
CA ALA A 197 13.11 -3.35 16.05
C ALA A 197 14.27 -2.69 16.81
N ALA A 198 15.39 -3.40 16.95
CA ALA A 198 16.58 -2.87 17.61
C ALA A 198 17.24 -1.71 16.85
N THR A 199 17.08 -1.65 15.53
CA THR A 199 17.59 -0.58 14.66
C THR A 199 16.70 0.65 14.74
N VAL A 200 15.38 0.48 14.62
CA VAL A 200 14.37 1.54 14.78
C VAL A 200 14.45 2.18 16.16
N GLY A 201 14.61 1.40 17.23
CA GLY A 201 14.79 1.97 18.57
C GLY A 201 16.01 2.89 18.69
N GLN A 202 17.07 2.67 17.90
CA GLN A 202 18.22 3.59 17.85
C GLN A 202 17.95 4.86 17.04
N GLU A 203 17.14 4.77 15.98
CA GLU A 203 16.65 5.95 15.25
C GLU A 203 15.78 6.82 16.17
N VAL A 204 14.76 6.24 16.80
CA VAL A 204 13.84 6.94 17.74
C VAL A 204 14.61 7.62 18.87
N LEU A 205 15.58 6.95 19.49
CA LEU A 205 16.44 7.56 20.50
C LEU A 205 17.27 8.73 19.95
N GLY A 206 17.84 8.61 18.75
CA GLY A 206 18.60 9.70 18.11
C GLY A 206 17.72 10.90 17.70
N TRP A 207 16.48 10.64 17.31
CA TRP A 207 15.47 11.68 17.06
C TRP A 207 15.07 12.38 18.36
N TRP A 208 14.92 11.63 19.46
CA TRP A 208 14.66 12.17 20.81
C TRP A 208 15.80 13.07 21.31
N GLU A 209 17.05 12.58 21.29
CA GLU A 209 18.26 13.32 21.72
C GLU A 209 18.45 14.67 21.00
N THR A 210 17.82 14.86 19.83
CA THR A 210 17.93 16.07 19.00
C THR A 210 16.67 16.95 18.99
N SER A 211 15.59 16.52 19.64
CA SER A 211 14.33 17.27 19.70
C SER A 211 14.35 18.40 20.75
N PRO A 212 13.72 19.57 20.50
CA PRO A 212 13.46 20.58 21.52
C PRO A 212 12.62 20.08 22.72
N ALA A 213 11.88 18.97 22.56
CA ALA A 213 11.08 18.35 23.61
C ALA A 213 11.94 17.74 24.73
N HIS A 214 13.13 17.24 24.39
CA HIS A 214 14.13 16.69 25.32
C HIS A 214 14.48 17.69 26.44
N ASP A 215 15.03 18.85 26.06
CA ASP A 215 15.42 19.91 27.00
C ASP A 215 14.22 20.49 27.76
N ALA A 216 13.03 20.48 27.13
CA ALA A 216 11.79 20.94 27.74
C ALA A 216 11.33 20.03 28.88
N VAL A 217 11.34 18.70 28.69
CA VAL A 217 10.98 17.75 29.74
C VAL A 217 12.05 17.67 30.83
N GLU A 218 13.36 17.66 30.49
CA GLU A 218 14.44 17.70 31.50
C GLU A 218 14.27 18.92 32.44
N SER A 219 13.92 20.07 31.87
CA SER A 219 13.70 21.32 32.60
C SER A 219 12.42 21.34 33.45
N ALA A 220 11.37 20.63 33.03
CA ALA A 220 10.06 20.61 33.68
C ALA A 220 9.93 19.51 34.73
N ASP A 221 10.27 18.27 34.36
CA ASP A 221 10.32 17.09 35.22
C ASP A 221 11.47 16.16 34.79
N GLY A 222 12.64 16.35 35.42
CA GLY A 222 13.82 15.53 35.20
C GLY A 222 13.65 14.04 35.58
N GLU A 223 12.67 13.68 36.42
CA GLU A 223 12.39 12.27 36.74
C GLU A 223 11.53 11.60 35.65
N ALA A 224 10.62 12.35 35.02
CA ALA A 224 9.93 11.89 33.82
C ALA A 224 10.90 11.73 32.63
N TYR A 225 11.80 12.69 32.44
CA TYR A 225 12.88 12.63 31.45
C TYR A 225 13.76 11.38 31.62
N GLU A 226 14.38 11.19 32.81
CA GLU A 226 15.27 10.05 33.08
C GLU A 226 14.57 8.70 32.88
N ARG A 227 13.25 8.61 33.14
CA ARG A 227 12.46 7.39 32.89
C ARG A 227 12.15 7.16 31.41
N LEU A 228 11.84 8.21 30.65
CA LEU A 228 11.54 8.09 29.22
C LEU A 228 12.77 7.65 28.42
N GLU A 229 13.90 8.31 28.64
CA GLU A 229 15.17 7.96 28.00
C GLU A 229 15.64 6.55 28.41
N GLY A 230 15.55 6.23 29.71
CA GLY A 230 15.84 4.88 30.20
C GLY A 230 14.94 3.80 29.60
N ALA A 231 13.66 4.10 29.36
CA ALA A 231 12.74 3.17 28.68
C ALA A 231 13.11 2.95 27.20
N MET A 232 13.59 3.97 26.50
CA MET A 232 14.14 3.81 25.14
C MET A 232 15.38 2.90 25.13
N GLU A 233 16.33 3.09 26.06
CA GLU A 233 17.51 2.23 26.19
C GLU A 233 17.13 0.77 26.54
N ASP A 234 16.16 0.58 27.43
CA ASP A 234 15.65 -0.74 27.82
C ASP A 234 14.90 -1.43 26.67
N ALA A 235 14.11 -0.71 25.87
CA ALA A 235 13.42 -1.24 24.70
C ALA A 235 14.41 -1.76 23.63
N ILE A 236 15.43 -0.95 23.27
CA ILE A 236 16.51 -1.38 22.36
C ILE A 236 17.23 -2.63 22.91
N SER A 237 17.45 -2.67 24.22
CA SER A 237 18.12 -3.80 24.88
C SER A 237 17.25 -5.06 24.92
N ALA A 238 15.94 -4.90 25.09
CA ALA A 238 14.96 -5.99 25.08
C ALA A 238 14.81 -6.58 23.67
N ALA A 239 14.64 -5.75 22.64
CA ALA A 239 14.57 -6.15 21.24
C ALA A 239 15.79 -7.00 20.82
N ARG A 240 17.01 -6.51 21.05
CA ARG A 240 18.26 -7.25 20.80
C ARG A 240 18.39 -8.60 21.53
N SER A 241 17.58 -8.83 22.55
CA SER A 241 17.56 -10.07 23.33
C SER A 241 16.36 -10.98 23.02
N GLY A 242 15.45 -10.55 22.14
CA GLY A 242 14.19 -11.23 21.84
C GLY A 242 13.25 -11.35 23.05
N ASN A 243 13.33 -10.40 24.00
CA ASN A 243 12.58 -10.49 25.26
C ASN A 243 11.34 -9.58 25.27
N MET A 244 10.23 -10.10 24.73
CA MET A 244 8.95 -9.40 24.65
C MET A 244 8.39 -8.98 26.02
N GLU A 245 8.64 -9.71 27.11
CA GLU A 245 8.18 -9.33 28.46
C GLU A 245 8.87 -8.05 28.94
N ASN A 246 10.19 -7.94 28.71
CA ASN A 246 10.92 -6.72 29.02
C ASN A 246 10.56 -5.58 28.06
N LEU A 247 10.32 -5.88 26.78
CA LEU A 247 9.98 -4.87 25.77
C LEU A 247 8.64 -4.19 26.10
N ARG A 248 7.59 -4.99 26.41
CA ARG A 248 6.30 -4.50 26.92
C ARG A 248 6.43 -3.65 28.18
N SER A 249 7.33 -4.05 29.08
CA SER A 249 7.61 -3.26 30.28
C SER A 249 8.29 -1.93 29.95
N ALA A 250 9.06 -1.86 28.87
CA ALA A 250 9.74 -0.65 28.42
C ALA A 250 8.79 0.29 27.66
N THR A 251 8.01 -0.21 26.68
CA THR A 251 6.97 0.56 25.96
C THR A 251 5.94 1.18 26.92
N SER A 252 5.40 0.37 27.84
CA SER A 252 4.50 0.85 28.91
C SER A 252 5.16 1.91 29.81
N THR A 253 6.45 1.79 30.11
CA THR A 253 7.20 2.81 30.88
C THR A 253 7.40 4.09 30.07
N ALA A 254 7.68 3.99 28.77
CA ALA A 254 7.85 5.13 27.88
C ALA A 254 6.55 5.95 27.77
N LEU A 255 5.40 5.29 27.54
CA LEU A 255 4.08 5.92 27.49
C LEU A 255 3.69 6.61 28.81
N GLY A 256 3.93 5.96 29.95
CA GLY A 256 3.66 6.56 31.27
C GLY A 256 4.59 7.74 31.61
N ALA A 257 5.87 7.65 31.22
CA ALA A 257 6.85 8.70 31.42
C ALA A 257 6.62 9.89 30.48
N SER A 258 6.27 9.65 29.21
CA SER A 258 5.94 10.69 28.24
C SER A 258 4.68 11.46 28.64
N ALA A 259 3.62 10.77 29.09
CA ALA A 259 2.44 11.42 29.64
C ALA A 259 2.79 12.31 30.85
N THR A 260 3.51 11.75 31.85
CA THR A 260 3.98 12.54 33.02
C THR A 260 4.76 13.80 32.60
N GLY A 261 5.69 13.65 31.65
CA GLY A 261 6.50 14.74 31.13
C GLY A 261 5.69 15.78 30.37
N ALA A 262 4.72 15.36 29.55
CA ALA A 262 3.88 16.24 28.76
C ALA A 262 2.95 17.09 29.63
N TYR A 263 2.35 16.54 30.69
CA TYR A 263 1.56 17.32 31.65
C TYR A 263 2.44 18.29 32.47
N ALA A 264 3.72 17.97 32.71
CA ALA A 264 4.67 18.88 33.35
C ALA A 264 5.13 20.02 32.42
N VAL A 265 5.27 19.77 31.11
CA VAL A 265 5.66 20.76 30.10
C VAL A 265 4.49 21.64 29.67
N ALA A 266 3.27 21.09 29.54
CA ALA A 266 2.13 21.78 28.97
C ALA A 266 1.68 23.00 29.78
N ALA A 267 1.26 24.05 29.09
CA ALA A 267 0.65 25.22 29.71
C ALA A 267 -0.78 24.97 30.24
N SER A 268 -1.38 23.83 29.88
CA SER A 268 -2.71 23.38 30.33
C SER A 268 -2.82 21.86 30.21
N GLU A 269 -3.41 21.22 31.24
CA GLU A 269 -3.78 19.80 31.25
C GLU A 269 -4.59 19.37 30.02
N LYS A 270 -5.40 20.28 29.43
CA LYS A 270 -6.19 20.02 28.23
C LYS A 270 -5.35 19.79 26.97
N VAL A 271 -4.20 20.45 26.85
CA VAL A 271 -3.28 20.26 25.72
C VAL A 271 -2.59 18.90 25.83
N ALA A 272 -2.15 18.54 27.05
CA ALA A 272 -1.55 17.24 27.31
C ALA A 272 -2.58 16.10 27.17
N GLY A 273 -3.83 16.30 27.62
CA GLY A 273 -4.91 15.34 27.46
C GLY A 273 -5.29 15.09 26.00
N ALA A 274 -5.50 16.15 25.20
CA ALA A 274 -5.73 15.98 23.76
C ALA A 274 -4.56 15.23 23.09
N GLY A 275 -3.32 15.61 23.39
CA GLY A 275 -2.14 14.88 22.91
C GLY A 275 -2.06 13.42 23.36
N GLN A 276 -2.52 13.11 24.57
CA GLN A 276 -2.49 11.74 25.09
C GLN A 276 -3.52 10.85 24.39
N LEU A 277 -4.69 11.39 24.04
CA LEU A 277 -5.67 10.70 23.18
C LEU A 277 -5.12 10.50 21.76
N ALA A 278 -4.39 11.48 21.21
CA ALA A 278 -3.69 11.31 19.93
C ALA A 278 -2.58 10.23 19.98
N ALA A 279 -1.91 10.05 21.13
CA ALA A 279 -0.98 8.94 21.32
C ALA A 279 -1.71 7.58 21.35
N TYR A 280 -2.84 7.47 22.06
CA TYR A 280 -3.66 6.25 22.06
C TYR A 280 -4.32 5.94 20.70
N GLN A 281 -4.62 6.97 19.90
CA GLN A 281 -5.06 6.83 18.52
C GLN A 281 -3.96 6.20 17.64
N ALA A 282 -2.71 6.68 17.78
CA ALA A 282 -1.56 6.10 17.09
C ALA A 282 -1.35 4.62 17.47
N GLN A 283 -1.49 4.25 18.75
CA GLN A 283 -1.48 2.83 19.16
C GLN A 283 -2.58 1.98 18.49
N GLY A 284 -3.73 2.59 18.19
CA GLY A 284 -4.77 1.94 17.40
C GLY A 284 -4.35 1.70 15.95
N TRP A 285 -3.52 2.57 15.39
CA TRP A 285 -2.94 2.39 14.07
C TRP A 285 -1.77 1.40 14.03
N ASP A 286 -0.97 1.32 15.10
CA ASP A 286 0.03 0.26 15.31
C ASP A 286 -0.64 -1.13 15.19
N ALA A 287 -1.80 -1.30 15.84
CA ALA A 287 -2.52 -2.57 15.87
C ALA A 287 -3.05 -3.02 14.49
N VAL A 288 -3.55 -2.12 13.64
CA VAL A 288 -4.00 -2.49 12.28
C VAL A 288 -2.82 -2.73 11.34
N THR A 289 -1.70 -2.01 11.50
CA THR A 289 -0.45 -2.35 10.80
C THR A 289 0.05 -3.73 11.18
N LEU A 290 0.04 -4.05 12.48
CA LEU A 290 0.47 -5.37 12.94
C LEU A 290 -0.48 -6.47 12.43
N ALA A 291 -1.79 -6.21 12.34
CA ALA A 291 -2.74 -7.12 11.69
C ALA A 291 -2.45 -7.31 10.19
N SER A 292 -2.22 -6.23 9.43
CA SER A 292 -2.00 -6.31 7.98
C SER A 292 -0.65 -6.96 7.62
N MET A 293 0.40 -6.73 8.41
CA MET A 293 1.68 -7.43 8.30
C MET A 293 1.55 -8.95 8.48
N GLY A 294 0.58 -9.42 9.27
CA GLY A 294 0.27 -10.85 9.40
C GLY A 294 -0.52 -11.44 8.23
N GLY A 295 -1.29 -10.62 7.51
CA GLY A 295 -2.18 -11.05 6.43
C GLY A 295 -1.57 -11.05 5.03
N ALA A 296 -0.75 -10.04 4.70
CA ALA A 296 -0.26 -9.82 3.33
C ALA A 296 0.46 -11.04 2.72
N GLY A 297 1.24 -11.76 3.52
CA GLY A 297 1.88 -13.01 3.09
C GLY A 297 0.86 -14.11 2.76
N GLU A 298 -0.15 -14.31 3.60
CA GLU A 298 -1.16 -15.35 3.38
C GLU A 298 -1.99 -15.09 2.11
N VAL A 299 -2.29 -13.82 1.83
CA VAL A 299 -2.96 -13.36 0.60
C VAL A 299 -2.11 -13.64 -0.65
N GLN A 300 -0.79 -13.45 -0.59
CA GLN A 300 0.12 -13.87 -1.67
C GLN A 300 0.09 -15.39 -1.91
N ALA A 301 -0.02 -16.21 -0.86
CA ALA A 301 -0.19 -17.65 -1.03
C ALA A 301 -1.59 -18.04 -1.55
N HIS A 302 -2.65 -17.27 -1.25
CA HIS A 302 -3.95 -17.44 -1.92
C HIS A 302 -3.84 -17.20 -3.43
N ALA A 303 -3.26 -16.06 -3.83
CA ALA A 303 -3.06 -15.69 -5.23
C ALA A 303 -2.15 -16.68 -6.00
N ALA A 304 -1.08 -17.18 -5.36
CA ALA A 304 -0.26 -18.25 -5.92
C ALA A 304 -1.05 -19.55 -6.16
N VAL A 305 -1.96 -19.93 -5.26
CA VAL A 305 -2.88 -21.06 -5.47
C VAL A 305 -3.81 -20.80 -6.66
N LEU A 306 -4.37 -19.59 -6.81
CA LEU A 306 -5.17 -19.24 -8.00
C LEU A 306 -4.36 -19.34 -9.30
N THR A 307 -3.10 -18.92 -9.29
CA THR A 307 -2.16 -19.07 -10.42
C THR A 307 -1.96 -20.55 -10.81
N THR A 308 -1.93 -21.48 -9.84
CA THR A 308 -1.91 -22.92 -10.17
C THR A 308 -3.19 -23.41 -10.83
N TYR A 309 -4.35 -22.78 -10.60
CA TYR A 309 -5.59 -23.11 -11.29
C TYR A 309 -5.54 -22.64 -12.74
N ARG A 310 -5.08 -21.42 -13.01
CA ARG A 310 -4.84 -20.88 -14.37
C ARG A 310 -4.01 -21.86 -15.19
N ALA A 311 -2.84 -22.24 -14.67
CA ALA A 311 -1.96 -23.24 -15.28
C ALA A 311 -2.69 -24.57 -15.58
N ARG A 312 -3.38 -25.14 -14.58
CA ARG A 312 -4.04 -26.45 -14.70
C ARG A 312 -5.23 -26.47 -15.68
N VAL A 313 -5.93 -25.35 -15.90
CA VAL A 313 -6.98 -25.30 -16.93
C VAL A 313 -6.43 -25.14 -18.35
N HIS A 314 -5.30 -24.44 -18.52
CA HIS A 314 -4.55 -24.47 -19.77
C HIS A 314 -4.01 -25.88 -20.08
N ASP A 315 -3.58 -26.60 -19.06
CA ASP A 315 -3.16 -28.00 -19.12
C ASP A 315 -4.30 -28.90 -19.63
N ALA A 316 -5.49 -28.77 -19.02
CA ALA A 316 -6.70 -29.47 -19.45
C ALA A 316 -7.01 -29.18 -20.94
N HIS A 317 -6.91 -27.92 -21.38
CA HIS A 317 -7.13 -27.56 -22.77
C HIS A 317 -6.14 -28.24 -23.74
N TRP A 318 -4.83 -28.16 -23.50
CA TRP A 318 -3.87 -28.71 -24.48
C TRP A 318 -3.82 -30.25 -24.48
N VAL A 319 -4.19 -30.90 -23.37
CA VAL A 319 -4.43 -32.34 -23.27
C VAL A 319 -5.71 -32.75 -24.00
N ALA A 320 -6.82 -32.03 -23.82
CA ALA A 320 -8.09 -32.27 -24.54
C ALA A 320 -7.92 -32.13 -26.06
N ALA A 321 -7.20 -31.09 -26.51
CA ALA A 321 -6.89 -30.85 -27.92
C ALA A 321 -6.09 -32.00 -28.60
N ARG A 322 -5.50 -32.90 -27.80
CA ARG A 322 -4.76 -34.09 -28.26
C ARG A 322 -5.55 -35.40 -28.14
N GLY A 323 -6.79 -35.33 -27.66
CA GLY A 323 -7.74 -36.44 -27.62
C GLY A 323 -7.85 -37.18 -26.27
N GLU A 324 -7.09 -36.77 -25.25
CA GLU A 324 -7.17 -37.35 -23.90
C GLU A 324 -8.21 -36.60 -23.05
N THR A 325 -9.45 -36.54 -23.54
CA THR A 325 -10.56 -35.78 -22.94
C THR A 325 -10.93 -36.28 -21.54
N ASP A 326 -10.81 -37.58 -21.26
CA ASP A 326 -11.06 -38.14 -19.92
C ASP A 326 -10.07 -37.58 -18.88
N THR A 327 -8.78 -37.45 -19.25
CA THR A 327 -7.75 -36.85 -18.39
C THR A 327 -7.99 -35.36 -18.22
N ALA A 328 -8.19 -34.62 -19.32
CA ALA A 328 -8.45 -33.19 -19.27
C ALA A 328 -9.68 -32.83 -18.42
N GLN A 329 -10.76 -33.60 -18.53
CA GLN A 329 -11.97 -33.40 -17.73
C GLN A 329 -11.76 -33.77 -16.25
N THR A 330 -10.79 -34.66 -15.96
CA THR A 330 -10.36 -34.95 -14.58
C THR A 330 -9.56 -33.78 -14.02
N THR A 331 -8.62 -33.21 -14.79
CA THR A 331 -7.85 -32.03 -14.39
C THR A 331 -8.76 -30.86 -14.00
N ALA A 332 -9.74 -30.50 -14.84
CA ALA A 332 -10.68 -29.42 -14.55
C ALA A 332 -11.58 -29.70 -13.33
N ARG A 333 -12.04 -30.95 -13.13
CA ARG A 333 -12.79 -31.34 -11.92
C ARG A 333 -11.95 -31.28 -10.65
N ASP A 334 -10.66 -31.60 -10.72
CA ASP A 334 -9.75 -31.57 -9.58
C ASP A 334 -9.18 -30.16 -9.32
N VAL A 335 -9.42 -29.19 -10.20
CA VAL A 335 -9.30 -27.76 -9.87
C VAL A 335 -10.49 -27.38 -8.98
N PHE A 336 -11.72 -27.63 -9.46
CA PHE A 336 -12.95 -27.33 -8.73
C PHE A 336 -12.98 -28.00 -7.35
N ALA A 337 -12.70 -29.30 -7.27
CA ALA A 337 -12.73 -30.06 -6.02
C ALA A 337 -11.57 -29.74 -5.05
N HIS A 338 -10.51 -29.06 -5.51
CA HIS A 338 -9.48 -28.53 -4.62
C HIS A 338 -9.87 -27.14 -4.10
N PHE A 339 -10.38 -26.29 -4.99
CA PHE A 339 -10.86 -24.95 -4.65
C PHE A 339 -11.88 -24.97 -3.52
N GLU A 340 -12.93 -25.79 -3.62
CA GLU A 340 -13.96 -26.03 -2.59
C GLU A 340 -13.46 -26.41 -1.16
N GLY A 341 -12.16 -26.67 -1.00
CA GLY A 341 -11.54 -26.92 0.31
C GLY A 341 -10.23 -26.16 0.53
N ALA A 342 -9.90 -25.19 -0.31
CA ALA A 342 -8.70 -24.37 -0.21
C ALA A 342 -8.98 -23.08 0.55
N LYS A 343 -8.01 -22.57 1.31
CA LYS A 343 -8.11 -21.24 1.97
C LYS A 343 -8.38 -20.11 0.96
N ALA A 344 -7.88 -20.26 -0.27
CA ALA A 344 -8.10 -19.31 -1.37
C ALA A 344 -9.56 -19.26 -1.87
N HIS A 345 -10.47 -20.11 -1.37
CA HIS A 345 -11.91 -20.02 -1.65
C HIS A 345 -12.49 -18.81 -0.94
N ASP A 346 -12.53 -18.85 0.40
CA ASP A 346 -13.11 -17.80 1.24
C ASP A 346 -12.46 -16.44 0.92
N ALA A 347 -11.15 -16.42 0.70
CA ALA A 347 -10.41 -15.21 0.31
C ALA A 347 -10.80 -14.65 -1.07
N LEU A 348 -11.06 -15.49 -2.07
CA LEU A 348 -11.54 -15.03 -3.38
C LEU A 348 -12.99 -14.53 -3.31
N GLU A 349 -13.88 -15.23 -2.59
CA GLU A 349 -15.27 -14.80 -2.38
C GLU A 349 -15.34 -13.45 -1.64
N GLU A 350 -14.44 -13.21 -0.69
CA GLU A 350 -14.36 -11.95 0.07
C GLU A 350 -13.71 -10.80 -0.73
N ALA A 351 -12.65 -11.08 -1.51
CA ALA A 351 -11.96 -10.06 -2.31
C ALA A 351 -12.76 -9.64 -3.56
N ASP A 352 -13.30 -10.61 -4.33
CA ASP A 352 -14.12 -10.35 -5.51
C ASP A 352 -15.15 -11.47 -5.73
N GLY A 353 -16.39 -11.20 -5.30
CA GLY A 353 -17.52 -12.10 -5.48
C GLY A 353 -17.97 -12.30 -6.94
N GLU A 354 -17.69 -11.36 -7.86
CA GLU A 354 -18.00 -11.54 -9.29
C GLU A 354 -16.96 -12.46 -9.94
N ALA A 355 -15.68 -12.25 -9.64
CA ALA A 355 -14.60 -13.17 -10.01
C ALA A 355 -14.84 -14.60 -9.48
N TYR A 356 -15.27 -14.73 -8.24
CA TYR A 356 -15.67 -16.01 -7.65
C TYR A 356 -16.80 -16.71 -8.44
N GLU A 357 -17.95 -16.06 -8.63
CA GLU A 357 -19.09 -16.66 -9.34
C GLU A 357 -18.78 -16.96 -10.83
N GLY A 358 -17.98 -16.08 -11.46
CA GLY A 358 -17.52 -16.23 -12.83
C GLY A 358 -16.53 -17.38 -13.01
N PHE A 359 -15.58 -17.56 -12.07
CA PHE A 359 -14.65 -18.69 -12.03
C PHE A 359 -15.39 -20.03 -11.92
N GLU A 360 -16.32 -20.18 -10.97
CA GLU A 360 -17.09 -21.43 -10.82
C GLU A 360 -17.91 -21.74 -12.08
N THR A 361 -18.60 -20.73 -12.62
CA THR A 361 -19.44 -20.86 -13.82
C THR A 361 -18.62 -21.19 -15.07
N GLY A 362 -17.45 -20.58 -15.21
CA GLY A 362 -16.48 -20.89 -16.27
C GLY A 362 -15.98 -22.33 -16.14
N LEU A 363 -15.71 -22.81 -14.93
CA LEU A 363 -15.14 -24.13 -14.70
C LEU A 363 -16.15 -25.27 -14.95
N ASP A 364 -17.43 -25.13 -14.59
CA ASP A 364 -18.49 -26.08 -15.00
C ASP A 364 -18.69 -26.09 -16.52
N SER A 365 -18.60 -24.91 -17.15
CA SER A 365 -18.65 -24.74 -18.61
C SER A 365 -17.49 -25.46 -19.29
N LEU A 366 -16.27 -25.35 -18.75
CA LEU A 366 -15.06 -26.01 -19.24
C LEU A 366 -15.15 -27.53 -19.09
N ILE A 367 -15.56 -28.03 -17.91
CA ILE A 367 -15.78 -29.45 -17.65
C ILE A 367 -16.80 -30.02 -18.65
N SER A 368 -17.89 -29.30 -18.90
CA SER A 368 -18.92 -29.69 -19.87
C SER A 368 -18.39 -29.71 -21.31
N ALA A 369 -17.70 -28.64 -21.74
CA ALA A 369 -17.18 -28.52 -23.10
C ALA A 369 -16.11 -29.59 -23.43
N ILE A 370 -15.23 -29.93 -22.49
CA ILE A 370 -14.27 -31.03 -22.63
C ILE A 370 -15.00 -32.37 -22.79
N GLY A 371 -16.05 -32.61 -21.99
CA GLY A 371 -16.84 -33.84 -22.04
C GLY A 371 -17.60 -34.04 -23.35
N ASP A 372 -18.11 -32.96 -23.93
CA ASP A 372 -18.78 -32.97 -25.23
C ASP A 372 -17.81 -32.94 -26.42
N GLY A 373 -16.51 -32.70 -26.19
CA GLY A 373 -15.51 -32.50 -27.24
C GLY A 373 -15.74 -31.23 -28.06
N ASN A 374 -16.35 -30.21 -27.44
CA ASN A 374 -16.74 -28.96 -28.07
C ASN A 374 -15.56 -27.96 -28.08
N SER A 375 -14.67 -28.04 -29.08
CA SER A 375 -13.42 -27.27 -29.07
C SER A 375 -13.58 -25.76 -28.88
N SER A 376 -14.56 -25.11 -29.53
CA SER A 376 -14.78 -23.67 -29.33
C SER A 376 -15.32 -23.37 -27.93
N GLY A 377 -16.20 -24.23 -27.38
CA GLY A 377 -16.66 -24.06 -26.00
C GLY A 377 -15.57 -24.32 -24.95
N ILE A 378 -14.50 -25.06 -25.29
CA ILE A 378 -13.31 -25.19 -24.44
C ILE A 378 -12.51 -23.88 -24.48
N GLU A 379 -12.33 -23.29 -25.67
CA GLU A 379 -11.67 -21.99 -25.84
C GLU A 379 -12.44 -20.87 -25.11
N ASP A 380 -13.76 -20.77 -25.32
CA ASP A 380 -14.64 -19.78 -24.68
C ASP A 380 -14.62 -19.92 -23.14
N ALA A 381 -14.78 -21.14 -22.61
CA ALA A 381 -14.83 -21.37 -21.16
C ALA A 381 -13.45 -21.26 -20.48
N LEU A 382 -12.36 -21.55 -21.20
CA LEU A 382 -11.01 -21.33 -20.70
C LEU A 382 -10.73 -19.84 -20.50
N ALA A 383 -11.12 -18.99 -21.46
CA ALA A 383 -11.01 -17.54 -21.30
C ALA A 383 -11.80 -17.06 -20.08
N THR A 384 -13.08 -17.44 -19.95
CA THR A 384 -13.88 -17.10 -18.76
C THR A 384 -13.22 -17.53 -17.44
N VAL A 385 -12.59 -18.71 -17.38
CA VAL A 385 -11.88 -19.13 -16.17
C VAL A 385 -10.64 -18.28 -15.91
N ASP A 386 -9.85 -17.98 -16.93
CA ASP A 386 -8.60 -17.22 -16.78
C ASP A 386 -8.88 -15.75 -16.43
N ASP A 387 -9.79 -15.08 -17.15
CA ASP A 387 -10.21 -13.70 -16.90
C ASP A 387 -10.63 -13.47 -15.44
N ASN A 388 -11.42 -14.41 -14.88
CA ASN A 388 -11.90 -14.32 -13.50
C ASN A 388 -10.81 -14.68 -12.46
N LEU A 389 -9.88 -15.57 -12.79
CA LEU A 389 -8.73 -15.84 -11.93
C LEU A 389 -7.73 -14.67 -11.92
N VAL A 390 -7.57 -13.96 -13.03
CA VAL A 390 -6.78 -12.71 -13.12
C VAL A 390 -7.41 -11.64 -12.23
N ALA A 391 -8.71 -11.34 -12.39
CA ALA A 391 -9.41 -10.38 -11.55
C ALA A 391 -9.29 -10.72 -10.05
N GLY A 392 -9.46 -12.00 -9.70
CA GLY A 392 -9.28 -12.49 -8.33
C GLY A 392 -7.86 -12.34 -7.80
N ILE A 393 -6.82 -12.53 -8.62
CA ILE A 393 -5.42 -12.30 -8.23
C ILE A 393 -5.15 -10.80 -8.05
N GLU A 394 -5.68 -9.96 -8.94
CA GLU A 394 -5.56 -8.51 -8.86
C GLU A 394 -6.18 -7.96 -7.57
N ALA A 395 -7.40 -8.38 -7.26
CA ALA A 395 -8.12 -8.00 -6.04
C ALA A 395 -7.45 -8.50 -4.74
N LEU A 396 -6.71 -9.61 -4.79
CA LEU A 396 -5.97 -10.14 -3.65
C LEU A 396 -4.65 -9.39 -3.41
N VAL A 397 -3.78 -9.28 -4.42
CA VAL A 397 -2.37 -8.84 -4.19
C VAL A 397 -1.97 -7.56 -4.89
N GLY A 398 -2.54 -7.26 -6.07
CA GLY A 398 -2.15 -6.12 -6.91
C GLY A 398 -0.64 -5.97 -7.17
N GLY A 399 -0.24 -4.84 -7.76
CA GLY A 399 1.13 -4.34 -7.85
C GLY A 399 2.22 -5.39 -8.11
N THR A 400 3.32 -5.32 -7.36
CA THR A 400 4.46 -6.24 -7.49
C THR A 400 4.10 -7.71 -7.21
N GLY A 401 3.17 -7.96 -6.28
CA GLY A 401 2.75 -9.32 -5.92
C GLY A 401 2.04 -10.04 -7.08
N GLY A 402 1.17 -9.31 -7.79
CA GLY A 402 0.50 -9.75 -9.01
C GLY A 402 1.47 -9.87 -10.19
N ALA A 403 2.33 -8.88 -10.41
CA ALA A 403 3.32 -8.89 -11.48
C ALA A 403 4.29 -10.10 -11.39
N VAL A 404 4.73 -10.46 -10.18
CA VAL A 404 5.55 -11.67 -9.93
C VAL A 404 4.77 -12.94 -10.27
N LEU A 405 3.48 -13.02 -9.93
CA LEU A 405 2.63 -14.17 -10.25
C LEU A 405 2.29 -14.28 -11.74
N GLU A 406 2.27 -13.16 -12.47
CA GLU A 406 2.11 -13.15 -13.92
C GLU A 406 3.39 -13.61 -14.63
N ALA A 407 4.57 -13.17 -14.18
CA ALA A 407 5.85 -13.68 -14.68
C ALA A 407 5.98 -15.22 -14.49
N GLU A 408 5.56 -15.70 -13.33
CA GLU A 408 5.41 -17.11 -12.96
C GLU A 408 4.48 -17.89 -13.91
N PHE A 409 3.31 -17.31 -14.21
CA PHE A 409 2.39 -17.86 -15.20
C PHE A 409 3.02 -17.88 -16.59
N PHE A 410 3.68 -16.81 -17.02
CA PHE A 410 4.46 -16.76 -18.26
C PHE A 410 5.51 -17.87 -18.33
N ARG A 411 6.29 -18.11 -17.26
CA ARG A 411 7.28 -19.21 -17.18
C ARG A 411 6.61 -20.56 -17.41
N THR A 412 5.47 -20.79 -16.77
CA THR A 412 4.65 -21.99 -16.97
C THR A 412 4.22 -22.15 -18.43
N ARG A 413 3.59 -21.12 -19.02
CA ARG A 413 3.03 -21.17 -20.37
C ARG A 413 4.11 -21.27 -21.47
N VAL A 414 5.32 -20.76 -21.23
CA VAL A 414 6.50 -20.99 -22.08
C VAL A 414 6.92 -22.47 -22.06
N GLN A 415 6.87 -23.13 -20.90
CA GLN A 415 7.21 -24.56 -20.78
C GLN A 415 6.16 -25.46 -21.44
N ASP A 416 4.86 -25.12 -21.31
CA ASP A 416 3.78 -25.73 -22.08
C ASP A 416 4.05 -25.66 -23.58
N ALA A 417 4.41 -24.48 -24.10
CA ALA A 417 4.72 -24.29 -25.51
C ALA A 417 5.89 -25.21 -25.96
N ARG A 418 6.91 -25.42 -25.10
CA ARG A 418 8.00 -26.37 -25.37
C ARG A 418 7.53 -27.83 -25.42
N GLU A 419 6.66 -28.29 -24.50
CA GLU A 419 6.12 -29.65 -24.56
C GLU A 419 5.18 -29.85 -25.75
N ILE A 420 4.33 -28.86 -26.03
CA ILE A 420 3.46 -28.80 -27.21
C ILE A 420 4.27 -28.90 -28.50
N TYR A 421 5.40 -28.20 -28.60
CA TYR A 421 6.36 -28.30 -29.71
C TYR A 421 7.02 -29.68 -29.79
N ARG A 422 7.52 -30.23 -28.66
CA ARG A 422 8.11 -31.57 -28.57
C ARG A 422 7.13 -32.69 -28.99
N LEU A 423 5.82 -32.45 -28.84
CA LEU A 423 4.74 -33.31 -29.31
C LEU A 423 4.36 -33.09 -30.80
N GLY A 424 5.02 -32.16 -31.50
CA GLY A 424 4.81 -31.84 -32.92
C GLY A 424 3.75 -30.76 -33.19
N GLY A 425 3.32 -30.04 -32.16
CA GLY A 425 2.29 -29.00 -32.20
C GLY A 425 2.82 -27.61 -32.54
N ASN A 426 3.70 -27.48 -33.53
CA ASN A 426 4.50 -26.27 -33.80
C ASN A 426 3.66 -24.98 -33.89
N ASN A 427 2.53 -25.01 -34.61
CA ASN A 427 1.65 -23.84 -34.74
C ASN A 427 0.95 -23.48 -33.42
N ALA A 428 0.66 -24.46 -32.56
CA ALA A 428 0.04 -24.22 -31.25
C ALA A 428 1.08 -23.64 -30.27
N ALA A 429 2.33 -24.11 -30.31
CA ALA A 429 3.43 -23.53 -29.53
C ALA A 429 3.71 -22.07 -29.95
N ALA A 430 3.73 -21.79 -31.25
CA ALA A 430 3.83 -20.43 -31.77
C ALA A 430 2.62 -19.56 -31.38
N GLY A 431 1.41 -20.14 -31.35
CA GLY A 431 0.20 -19.47 -30.88
C GLY A 431 0.28 -19.05 -29.41
N ILE A 432 0.79 -19.92 -28.53
CA ILE A 432 0.99 -19.58 -27.11
C ILE A 432 2.02 -18.46 -26.96
N ALA A 433 3.17 -18.55 -27.63
CA ALA A 433 4.17 -17.47 -27.59
C ALA A 433 3.65 -16.13 -28.16
N GLN A 434 2.69 -16.17 -29.09
CA GLN A 434 2.00 -14.97 -29.57
C GLN A 434 0.97 -14.43 -28.57
N SER A 435 0.25 -15.31 -27.87
CA SER A 435 -0.71 -14.94 -26.82
C SER A 435 0.00 -14.26 -25.66
N LEU A 436 1.10 -14.85 -25.17
CA LEU A 436 1.92 -14.27 -24.10
C LEU A 436 2.44 -12.88 -24.48
N PHE A 437 2.89 -12.68 -25.72
CA PHE A 437 3.26 -11.35 -26.20
C PHE A 437 2.08 -10.37 -26.15
N GLN A 438 0.86 -10.81 -26.46
CA GLN A 438 -0.33 -9.94 -26.41
C GLN A 438 -0.78 -9.64 -24.98
N THR A 439 -0.72 -10.61 -24.07
CA THR A 439 -0.97 -10.42 -22.63
C THR A 439 0.05 -9.44 -22.03
N PHE A 440 1.32 -9.58 -22.40
CA PHE A 440 2.38 -8.68 -21.93
C PHE A 440 2.14 -7.23 -22.39
N GLU A 441 1.74 -7.01 -23.65
CA GLU A 441 1.40 -5.66 -24.15
C GLU A 441 0.11 -5.08 -23.53
N GLN A 442 -0.69 -5.89 -22.84
CA GLN A 442 -1.90 -5.45 -22.12
C GLN A 442 -1.63 -5.10 -20.65
N ASN A 443 -0.39 -5.27 -20.16
CA ASN A 443 -0.01 -5.02 -18.75
C ASN A 443 -0.87 -5.80 -17.74
N GLU A 444 -1.23 -7.04 -18.05
CA GLU A 444 -1.97 -7.93 -17.15
C GLU A 444 -1.25 -8.03 -15.79
N LEU A 445 -1.98 -7.81 -14.69
CA LEU A 445 -1.47 -7.73 -13.31
C LEU A 445 -0.28 -6.73 -13.11
N GLY A 446 -0.17 -5.71 -13.96
CA GLY A 446 0.90 -4.70 -13.87
C GLY A 446 2.29 -5.18 -14.33
N PHE A 447 2.37 -6.38 -14.93
CA PHE A 447 3.64 -7.04 -15.20
C PHE A 447 4.55 -6.31 -16.21
N HIS A 448 3.99 -5.64 -17.21
CA HIS A 448 4.78 -4.94 -18.24
C HIS A 448 5.57 -3.79 -17.64
N GLU A 449 4.87 -2.90 -16.94
CA GLU A 449 5.45 -1.70 -16.34
C GLU A 449 6.40 -2.08 -15.20
N ALA A 450 6.01 -3.03 -14.35
CA ALA A 450 6.88 -3.54 -13.29
C ALA A 450 8.21 -4.11 -13.82
N PHE A 451 8.20 -4.80 -14.98
CA PHE A 451 9.42 -5.33 -15.57
C PHE A 451 10.29 -4.23 -16.22
N GLU A 452 9.70 -3.25 -16.93
CA GLU A 452 10.48 -2.11 -17.46
C GLU A 452 11.16 -1.31 -16.32
N ASP A 453 10.44 -1.06 -15.22
CA ASP A 453 10.95 -0.33 -14.07
C ASP A 453 12.01 -1.12 -13.26
N ALA A 454 11.85 -2.44 -13.12
CA ALA A 454 12.81 -3.29 -12.40
C ALA A 454 14.15 -3.45 -13.15
N ASP A 455 14.12 -3.79 -14.45
CA ASP A 455 15.32 -3.86 -15.29
C ASP A 455 15.01 -3.70 -16.79
N ALA A 456 15.12 -2.46 -17.28
CA ALA A 456 14.95 -2.12 -18.70
C ALA A 456 15.91 -2.85 -19.68
N GLU A 457 17.10 -3.33 -19.27
CA GLU A 457 17.99 -4.10 -20.16
C GLU A 457 17.51 -5.55 -20.29
N SER A 458 17.06 -6.15 -19.18
CA SER A 458 16.41 -7.47 -19.17
C SER A 458 15.03 -7.48 -19.84
N TYR A 459 14.25 -6.40 -19.70
CA TYR A 459 13.00 -6.17 -20.42
C TYR A 459 13.21 -6.22 -21.95
N GLU A 460 14.15 -5.43 -22.51
CA GLU A 460 14.45 -5.42 -23.95
C GLU A 460 14.93 -6.81 -24.44
N SER A 461 15.65 -7.54 -23.58
CA SER A 461 16.11 -8.90 -23.83
C SER A 461 14.95 -9.90 -23.90
N PHE A 462 14.07 -9.88 -22.89
CA PHE A 462 12.86 -10.71 -22.79
C PHE A 462 11.96 -10.56 -24.01
N GLU A 463 11.58 -9.33 -24.38
CA GLU A 463 10.69 -9.05 -25.51
C GLU A 463 11.25 -9.63 -26.83
N SER A 464 12.53 -9.33 -27.08
CA SER A 464 13.29 -9.81 -28.24
C SER A 464 13.38 -11.34 -28.30
N HIS A 465 13.59 -11.99 -27.15
CA HIS A 465 13.67 -13.44 -27.06
C HIS A 465 12.30 -14.12 -27.19
N LEU A 466 11.21 -13.55 -26.66
CA LEU A 466 9.84 -14.06 -26.80
C LEU A 466 9.39 -14.03 -28.28
N GLY A 467 9.58 -12.90 -28.98
CA GLY A 467 9.30 -12.80 -30.41
C GLY A 467 10.15 -13.75 -31.28
N SER A 468 11.39 -14.01 -30.85
CA SER A 468 12.29 -14.97 -31.49
C SER A 468 11.90 -16.43 -31.22
N LEU A 469 11.37 -16.74 -30.04
CA LEU A 469 10.85 -18.06 -29.66
C LEU A 469 9.65 -18.46 -30.53
N ARG A 470 8.67 -17.55 -30.72
CA ARG A 470 7.56 -17.74 -31.66
C ARG A 470 8.07 -18.12 -33.05
N THR A 471 9.04 -17.35 -33.56
CA THR A 471 9.66 -17.58 -34.86
C THR A 471 10.39 -18.93 -34.93
N ALA A 472 11.01 -19.38 -33.83
CA ALA A 472 11.69 -20.67 -33.77
C ALA A 472 10.70 -21.86 -33.81
N PHE A 473 9.56 -21.76 -33.13
CA PHE A 473 8.48 -22.76 -33.19
C PHE A 473 7.93 -22.90 -34.62
N GLU A 474 7.55 -21.79 -35.28
CA GLU A 474 7.05 -21.78 -36.66
C GLU A 474 8.01 -22.46 -37.65
N ASN A 475 9.30 -22.18 -37.52
CA ASN A 475 10.33 -22.69 -38.43
C ASN A 475 10.85 -24.10 -38.07
N THR A 476 10.32 -24.72 -37.01
CA THR A 476 10.81 -26.02 -36.50
C THR A 476 12.32 -26.01 -36.20
N ASN A 477 12.78 -24.94 -35.56
CA ASN A 477 14.19 -24.69 -35.26
C ASN A 477 14.52 -25.13 -33.82
N ASP A 478 14.77 -26.43 -33.62
CA ASP A 478 15.06 -27.02 -32.29
C ASP A 478 16.11 -26.23 -31.50
N SER A 479 17.20 -25.80 -32.14
CA SER A 479 18.25 -24.99 -31.50
C SER A 479 17.78 -23.59 -31.12
N GLY A 480 16.91 -22.96 -31.92
CA GLY A 480 16.34 -21.66 -31.59
C GLY A 480 15.31 -21.75 -30.47
N VAL A 481 14.47 -22.80 -30.47
CA VAL A 481 13.51 -23.05 -29.40
C VAL A 481 14.23 -23.19 -28.06
N GLU A 482 15.32 -23.95 -28.02
CA GLU A 482 16.10 -24.10 -26.78
C GLU A 482 16.75 -22.78 -26.35
N THR A 483 17.46 -22.07 -27.26
CA THR A 483 18.13 -20.81 -26.92
C THR A 483 17.15 -19.71 -26.49
N HIS A 484 16.03 -19.54 -27.19
CA HIS A 484 15.10 -18.46 -26.87
C HIS A 484 14.19 -18.79 -25.68
N ALA A 485 13.78 -20.05 -25.50
CA ALA A 485 12.98 -20.40 -24.32
C ALA A 485 13.81 -20.40 -23.02
N THR A 486 15.08 -20.83 -23.04
CA THR A 486 15.95 -20.68 -21.86
C THR A 486 16.12 -19.21 -21.50
N ALA A 487 16.45 -18.34 -22.46
CA ALA A 487 16.57 -16.91 -22.20
C ALA A 487 15.28 -16.30 -21.64
N VAL A 488 14.10 -16.56 -22.23
CA VAL A 488 12.83 -16.07 -21.68
C VAL A 488 12.62 -16.52 -20.22
N LEU A 489 12.92 -17.78 -19.89
CA LEU A 489 12.78 -18.30 -18.53
C LEU A 489 13.81 -17.71 -17.55
N ASP A 490 15.02 -17.42 -18.02
CA ASP A 490 16.10 -16.81 -17.24
C ASP A 490 15.79 -15.32 -16.95
N GLU A 491 15.30 -14.56 -17.92
CA GLU A 491 14.91 -13.15 -17.74
C GLU A 491 13.68 -13.01 -16.84
N LEU A 492 12.68 -13.90 -16.95
CA LEU A 492 11.50 -13.91 -16.08
C LEU A 492 11.87 -14.18 -14.61
N LEU A 493 12.71 -15.19 -14.34
CA LEU A 493 13.21 -15.44 -12.99
C LEU A 493 14.11 -14.29 -12.49
N GLY A 494 14.84 -13.64 -13.39
CA GLY A 494 15.61 -12.42 -13.10
C GLY A 494 14.73 -11.27 -12.63
N PHE A 495 13.60 -11.04 -13.31
CA PHE A 495 12.58 -10.08 -12.88
C PHE A 495 11.98 -10.47 -11.52
N GLU A 496 11.47 -11.70 -11.38
CA GLU A 496 10.84 -12.20 -10.14
C GLU A 496 11.75 -11.97 -8.93
N THR A 497 13.04 -12.31 -9.03
CA THR A 497 14.03 -12.15 -7.94
C THR A 497 14.58 -10.73 -7.76
N THR A 498 14.27 -9.81 -8.67
CA THR A 498 14.68 -8.39 -8.58
C THR A 498 13.54 -7.51 -8.05
N ALA A 499 12.31 -7.79 -8.47
CA ALA A 499 11.11 -7.06 -8.05
C ALA A 499 10.46 -7.66 -6.79
N GLY A 500 10.38 -8.99 -6.70
CA GLY A 500 9.67 -9.68 -5.63
C GLY A 500 10.50 -9.95 -4.37
N SER A 501 9.83 -9.91 -3.22
CA SER A 501 10.36 -10.42 -1.95
C SER A 501 10.52 -11.95 -1.97
N THR A 502 11.38 -12.49 -1.10
CA THR A 502 11.57 -13.95 -0.94
C THR A 502 10.26 -14.71 -0.67
N GLY A 503 9.30 -14.10 0.03
CA GLY A 503 7.97 -14.68 0.25
C GLY A 503 7.14 -14.74 -1.04
N GLN A 504 7.09 -13.65 -1.81
CA GLN A 504 6.37 -13.60 -3.10
C GLN A 504 6.97 -14.56 -4.13
N VAL A 505 8.29 -14.54 -4.30
CA VAL A 505 9.01 -15.44 -5.21
C VAL A 505 8.90 -16.90 -4.75
N GLY A 506 8.94 -17.15 -3.45
CA GLY A 506 8.77 -18.50 -2.89
C GLY A 506 7.35 -19.07 -3.10
N ALA A 507 6.32 -18.25 -2.91
CA ALA A 507 4.94 -18.64 -3.18
C ALA A 507 4.72 -18.92 -4.68
N GLY A 508 5.32 -18.08 -5.54
CA GLY A 508 5.45 -18.31 -6.98
C GLY A 508 6.10 -19.65 -7.27
N GLU A 509 7.37 -19.85 -6.94
CA GLU A 509 8.11 -21.06 -7.34
C GLU A 509 7.45 -22.37 -6.85
N ALA A 510 6.74 -22.35 -5.72
CA ALA A 510 5.86 -23.46 -5.32
C ALA A 510 4.72 -23.73 -6.33
N ALA A 511 4.05 -22.68 -6.81
CA ALA A 511 3.03 -22.70 -7.86
C ALA A 511 3.61 -23.13 -9.24
N TYR A 512 4.71 -22.53 -9.72
CA TYR A 512 5.38 -22.98 -10.95
C TYR A 512 5.78 -24.46 -10.88
N MET A 513 6.39 -24.92 -9.77
CA MET A 513 6.72 -26.34 -9.61
C MET A 513 5.48 -27.24 -9.60
N ALA A 514 4.38 -26.81 -8.98
CA ALA A 514 3.11 -27.52 -9.04
C ALA A 514 2.60 -27.65 -10.48
N ALA A 515 2.59 -26.55 -11.24
CA ALA A 515 2.18 -26.53 -12.65
C ALA A 515 3.02 -27.49 -13.48
N ARG A 516 4.36 -27.37 -13.44
CA ARG A 516 5.31 -28.24 -14.16
C ARG A 516 5.13 -29.73 -13.87
N ILE A 517 4.64 -30.08 -12.68
CA ILE A 517 4.32 -31.44 -12.29
C ILE A 517 2.97 -31.94 -12.84
N PHE A 518 2.00 -31.05 -13.07
CA PHE A 518 0.82 -31.38 -13.87
C PHE A 518 1.12 -31.47 -15.38
N ASP A 519 2.03 -30.65 -15.95
CA ASP A 519 2.52 -30.84 -17.33
C ASP A 519 3.07 -32.26 -17.51
N ALA A 520 3.86 -32.74 -16.53
CA ALA A 520 4.39 -34.09 -16.53
C ALA A 520 3.29 -35.16 -16.50
N ALA A 521 2.20 -34.93 -15.78
CA ALA A 521 1.03 -35.82 -15.78
C ALA A 521 0.29 -35.80 -17.13
N GLY A 522 0.10 -34.64 -17.76
CA GLY A 522 -0.49 -34.51 -19.10
C GLY A 522 0.37 -35.20 -20.18
N VAL A 523 1.69 -35.00 -20.15
CA VAL A 523 2.66 -35.69 -21.01
C VAL A 523 2.65 -37.21 -20.77
N ALA A 524 2.47 -37.67 -19.53
CA ALA A 524 2.36 -39.09 -19.22
C ALA A 524 1.07 -39.71 -19.78
N ALA A 525 -0.08 -39.02 -19.64
CA ALA A 525 -1.36 -39.44 -20.20
C ALA A 525 -1.31 -39.63 -21.72
N LEU A 526 -0.60 -38.74 -22.42
CA LEU A 526 -0.33 -38.82 -23.87
C LEU A 526 0.66 -39.93 -24.29
N GLY A 527 0.92 -40.89 -23.39
CA GLY A 527 1.76 -42.05 -23.65
C GLY A 527 3.25 -41.73 -23.75
N LYS A 528 3.73 -40.67 -23.10
CA LYS A 528 5.14 -40.26 -23.08
C LYS A 528 5.79 -40.31 -21.67
N PRO A 529 5.68 -41.41 -20.91
CA PRO A 529 6.19 -41.50 -19.53
C PRO A 529 7.69 -41.17 -19.39
N ALA A 530 8.50 -41.49 -20.41
CA ALA A 530 9.92 -41.12 -20.44
C ALA A 530 10.18 -39.62 -20.61
N ARG A 531 9.28 -38.86 -21.26
CA ARG A 531 9.37 -37.38 -21.31
C ARG A 531 8.81 -36.76 -20.03
N ALA A 532 7.71 -37.29 -19.50
CA ALA A 532 7.15 -36.89 -18.20
C ALA A 532 8.21 -36.98 -17.08
N ASN A 533 8.94 -38.09 -16.98
CA ASN A 533 10.07 -38.20 -16.05
C ASN A 533 11.17 -37.15 -16.32
N GLY A 534 11.37 -36.75 -17.58
CA GLY A 534 12.30 -35.67 -17.93
C GLY A 534 11.84 -34.30 -17.43
N VAL A 535 10.53 -34.00 -17.53
CA VAL A 535 9.94 -32.78 -16.95
C VAL A 535 10.12 -32.74 -15.43
N VAL A 536 9.85 -33.85 -14.73
CA VAL A 536 10.09 -33.92 -13.27
C VAL A 536 11.58 -33.72 -12.93
N GLN A 537 12.50 -34.28 -13.74
CA GLN A 537 13.94 -34.11 -13.53
C GLN A 537 14.43 -32.68 -13.80
N GLU A 538 13.83 -31.97 -14.76
CA GLU A 538 14.08 -30.55 -15.02
C GLU A 538 13.56 -29.68 -13.88
N THR A 539 12.37 -30.00 -13.34
CA THR A 539 11.77 -29.29 -12.18
C THR A 539 12.60 -29.50 -10.91
N PHE A 540 13.00 -30.75 -10.63
CA PHE A 540 13.88 -31.07 -9.49
C PHE A 540 15.25 -30.38 -9.60
N ALA A 541 15.81 -30.28 -10.81
CA ALA A 541 17.06 -29.56 -11.01
C ALA A 541 16.93 -28.06 -10.72
N GLY A 542 15.82 -27.41 -11.14
CA GLY A 542 15.54 -26.01 -10.80
C GLY A 542 15.41 -25.78 -9.29
N PHE A 543 14.71 -26.68 -8.58
CA PHE A 543 14.63 -26.65 -7.12
C PHE A 543 16.02 -26.75 -6.45
N GLU A 544 16.89 -27.66 -6.90
CA GLU A 544 18.26 -27.80 -6.38
C GLU A 544 19.22 -26.67 -6.79
N GLU A 545 18.86 -25.87 -7.81
CA GLU A 545 19.61 -24.68 -8.23
C GLU A 545 19.20 -23.42 -7.45
N GLY A 546 18.26 -23.54 -6.51
CA GLY A 546 17.85 -22.51 -5.54
C GLY A 546 16.42 -21.99 -5.77
N ALA A 547 15.91 -22.08 -7.01
CA ALA A 547 14.56 -21.63 -7.40
C ALA A 547 14.20 -20.24 -6.83
N GLY A 548 14.95 -19.21 -7.22
CA GLY A 548 14.75 -17.85 -6.72
C GLY A 548 15.00 -17.63 -5.22
N GLY A 549 15.54 -18.63 -4.51
CA GLY A 549 15.69 -18.65 -3.06
C GLY A 549 14.61 -19.45 -2.32
N PHE A 550 13.62 -19.99 -3.04
CA PHE A 550 12.58 -20.85 -2.50
C PHE A 550 13.12 -22.11 -1.81
N HIS A 551 14.22 -22.68 -2.32
CA HIS A 551 14.84 -23.89 -1.76
C HIS A 551 15.31 -23.68 -0.32
N GLU A 552 16.06 -22.61 -0.08
CA GLU A 552 16.48 -22.21 1.26
C GLU A 552 15.30 -21.73 2.11
N ALA A 553 14.37 -20.95 1.53
CA ALA A 553 13.21 -20.41 2.24
C ALA A 553 12.31 -21.51 2.84
N ILE A 554 12.02 -22.59 2.10
CA ILE A 554 11.21 -23.70 2.61
C ILE A 554 11.98 -24.58 3.63
N GLU A 555 13.32 -24.70 3.53
CA GLU A 555 14.12 -25.37 4.58
C GLU A 555 14.10 -24.58 5.91
N GLU A 556 14.17 -23.24 5.82
CA GLU A 556 14.09 -22.34 6.97
C GLU A 556 12.68 -22.26 7.57
N ALA A 557 11.63 -22.24 6.72
CA ALA A 557 10.23 -22.25 7.14
C ALA A 557 9.83 -23.52 7.91
N ASP A 558 10.01 -24.68 7.27
CA ASP A 558 9.63 -25.97 7.83
C ASP A 558 10.48 -27.10 7.20
N ALA A 559 11.54 -27.47 7.91
CA ALA A 559 12.44 -28.55 7.51
C ALA A 559 11.77 -29.94 7.41
N GLU A 560 10.62 -30.19 8.04
CA GLU A 560 9.83 -31.41 7.80
C GLU A 560 9.09 -31.30 6.46
N LEU A 561 8.46 -30.15 6.19
CA LEU A 561 7.79 -29.87 4.93
C LEU A 561 8.76 -29.95 3.75
N TYR A 562 9.90 -29.25 3.79
CA TYR A 562 11.01 -29.35 2.82
C TYR A 562 11.32 -30.82 2.49
N GLY A 563 11.56 -31.64 3.52
CA GLY A 563 11.89 -33.06 3.36
C GLY A 563 10.75 -33.92 2.80
N THR A 564 9.49 -33.48 2.91
CA THR A 564 8.35 -34.11 2.25
C THR A 564 8.13 -33.62 0.83
N PHE A 565 8.40 -32.34 0.55
CA PHE A 565 8.32 -31.71 -0.77
C PHE A 565 9.32 -32.39 -1.74
N GLU A 566 10.60 -32.45 -1.38
CA GLU A 566 11.66 -33.13 -2.16
C GLU A 566 11.30 -34.61 -2.44
N ARG A 567 10.84 -35.32 -1.41
CA ARG A 567 10.48 -36.74 -1.48
C ARG A 567 9.29 -36.98 -2.41
N ASP A 568 8.26 -36.16 -2.33
CA ASP A 568 7.01 -36.37 -3.07
C ASP A 568 7.17 -35.89 -4.53
N LEU A 569 7.98 -34.86 -4.79
CA LEU A 569 8.48 -34.49 -6.12
C LEU A 569 9.22 -35.66 -6.79
N SER A 570 10.15 -36.28 -6.07
CA SER A 570 10.88 -37.49 -6.51
C SER A 570 9.96 -38.71 -6.74
N ALA A 571 8.83 -38.78 -6.02
CA ALA A 571 7.83 -39.82 -6.19
C ALA A 571 7.09 -39.71 -7.54
N VAL A 572 6.80 -38.50 -8.04
CA VAL A 572 6.20 -38.29 -9.37
C VAL A 572 7.12 -38.81 -10.47
N GLY A 573 8.41 -38.49 -10.42
CA GLY A 573 9.41 -38.99 -11.36
C GLY A 573 9.50 -40.52 -11.30
N SER A 574 9.49 -41.08 -10.08
CA SER A 574 9.43 -42.52 -9.87
C SER A 574 8.17 -43.17 -10.45
N ALA A 575 7.00 -42.53 -10.39
CA ALA A 575 5.79 -43.00 -11.05
C ALA A 575 5.95 -42.98 -12.58
N ALA A 576 6.40 -41.86 -13.14
CA ALA A 576 6.59 -41.69 -14.59
C ALA A 576 7.60 -42.70 -15.16
N GLY A 577 8.76 -42.86 -14.52
CA GLY A 577 9.81 -43.79 -14.96
C GLY A 577 9.43 -45.27 -14.88
N ASN A 578 8.53 -45.66 -13.97
CA ASN A 578 8.15 -47.06 -13.73
C ASN A 578 6.76 -47.45 -14.26
N GLY A 579 6.02 -46.53 -14.87
CA GLY A 579 4.65 -46.78 -15.33
C GLY A 579 3.63 -46.90 -14.19
N GLY A 580 3.83 -46.10 -13.13
CA GLY A 580 2.88 -45.90 -12.04
C GLY A 580 1.82 -44.85 -12.36
N ASP A 581 1.08 -44.46 -11.33
CA ASP A 581 0.05 -43.42 -11.40
C ASP A 581 0.68 -42.03 -11.24
N VAL A 582 1.07 -41.42 -12.36
CA VAL A 582 1.73 -40.10 -12.37
C VAL A 582 0.80 -39.01 -11.87
N TYR A 583 -0.47 -39.04 -12.29
CA TYR A 583 -1.45 -38.03 -11.94
C TYR A 583 -1.78 -38.07 -10.44
N GLY A 584 -2.05 -39.26 -9.87
CA GLY A 584 -2.28 -39.38 -8.43
C GLY A 584 -1.07 -38.97 -7.58
N THR A 585 0.16 -39.18 -8.06
CA THR A 585 1.36 -38.62 -7.40
C THR A 585 1.48 -37.10 -7.56
N ALA A 586 1.10 -36.54 -8.70
CA ALA A 586 1.08 -35.09 -8.92
C ALA A 586 0.07 -34.40 -7.98
N THR A 587 -1.14 -34.95 -7.81
CA THR A 587 -2.11 -34.47 -6.81
C THR A 587 -1.57 -34.53 -5.38
N THR A 588 -0.74 -35.54 -5.06
CA THR A 588 -0.11 -35.67 -3.73
C THR A 588 0.96 -34.59 -3.52
N PHE A 589 1.81 -34.37 -4.53
CA PHE A 589 2.81 -33.30 -4.52
C PHE A 589 2.16 -31.91 -4.48
N TYR A 590 1.05 -31.71 -5.19
CA TYR A 590 0.34 -30.43 -5.20
C TYR A 590 -0.06 -29.96 -3.80
N GLY A 591 -0.58 -30.84 -2.95
CA GLY A 591 -0.85 -30.50 -1.54
C GLY A 591 0.42 -30.07 -0.78
N LYS A 592 1.59 -30.66 -1.07
CA LYS A 592 2.88 -30.22 -0.51
C LYS A 592 3.33 -28.87 -1.06
N ALA A 593 3.04 -28.55 -2.31
CA ALA A 593 3.35 -27.25 -2.92
C ALA A 593 2.44 -26.14 -2.39
N VAL A 594 1.15 -26.43 -2.18
CA VAL A 594 0.23 -25.52 -1.49
C VAL A 594 0.70 -25.26 -0.06
N ASP A 595 1.00 -26.31 0.73
CA ASP A 595 1.57 -26.16 2.07
C ASP A 595 2.87 -25.31 2.04
N ALA A 596 3.73 -25.51 1.03
CA ALA A 596 4.98 -24.78 0.87
C ALA A 596 4.77 -23.29 0.61
N ALA A 597 3.82 -22.92 -0.24
CA ALA A 597 3.50 -21.53 -0.52
C ALA A 597 3.09 -20.79 0.76
N TYR A 598 2.22 -21.37 1.60
CA TYR A 598 1.85 -20.79 2.90
C TYR A 598 3.02 -20.78 3.90
N ALA A 599 3.92 -21.77 3.86
CA ALA A 599 5.07 -21.81 4.76
C ALA A 599 6.07 -20.69 4.45
N VAL A 600 6.42 -20.47 3.18
CA VAL A 600 7.46 -19.49 2.79
C VAL A 600 7.00 -18.04 2.87
N VAL A 601 5.71 -17.76 2.69
CA VAL A 601 5.17 -16.42 3.01
C VAL A 601 5.13 -16.17 4.52
N GLY A 602 4.82 -17.19 5.32
CA GLY A 602 4.80 -17.10 6.78
C GLY A 602 6.19 -17.10 7.44
N SER A 603 7.25 -17.46 6.71
CA SER A 603 8.64 -17.40 7.17
C SER A 603 9.45 -16.27 6.54
N GLY A 604 9.09 -15.84 5.33
CA GLY A 604 9.77 -14.77 4.57
C GLY A 604 9.40 -13.37 5.05
N GLY A 605 8.31 -13.23 5.79
CA GLY A 605 7.93 -12.03 6.52
C GLY A 605 7.21 -12.43 7.81
N THR A 606 7.82 -12.11 8.95
CA THR A 606 7.15 -11.83 10.23
C THR A 606 5.77 -12.46 10.46
N THR A 607 5.73 -13.70 10.96
CA THR A 607 4.47 -14.35 11.38
C THR A 607 3.94 -13.71 12.67
N VAL A 608 3.19 -12.63 12.50
CA VAL A 608 2.32 -12.08 13.54
C VAL A 608 1.25 -13.12 13.86
N GLU A 609 1.36 -13.84 14.98
CA GLU A 609 0.19 -14.58 15.47
C GLU A 609 -0.93 -13.57 15.79
N ALA A 610 -2.19 -13.89 15.48
CA ALA A 610 -3.34 -13.11 15.95
C ALA A 610 -3.34 -12.91 17.48
N SER A 611 -2.70 -13.84 18.22
CA SER A 611 -2.45 -13.75 19.67
C SER A 611 -1.53 -12.60 20.11
N ALA A 612 -0.81 -11.97 19.17
CA ALA A 612 0.07 -10.83 19.39
C ALA A 612 -0.60 -9.47 19.13
N VAL A 613 -1.69 -9.42 18.35
CA VAL A 613 -2.32 -8.15 17.93
C VAL A 613 -3.34 -7.62 18.95
N THR A 614 -4.33 -8.41 19.37
CA THR A 614 -5.33 -7.96 20.35
C THR A 614 -4.71 -7.38 21.64
N PRO A 615 -3.60 -7.92 22.19
CA PRO A 615 -2.93 -7.34 23.35
C PRO A 615 -2.56 -5.85 23.21
N VAL A 616 -2.23 -5.36 22.01
CA VAL A 616 -1.90 -3.93 21.78
C VAL A 616 -3.08 -3.03 22.18
N MET A 617 -4.29 -3.36 21.71
CA MET A 617 -5.48 -2.59 22.07
C MET A 617 -5.96 -2.85 23.50
N GLN A 618 -5.76 -4.05 24.04
CA GLN A 618 -6.05 -4.35 25.46
C GLN A 618 -5.14 -3.57 26.42
N ASP A 619 -3.86 -3.45 26.09
CA ASP A 619 -2.89 -2.66 26.87
C ASP A 619 -3.13 -1.15 26.67
N THR A 620 -3.55 -0.70 25.49
CA THR A 620 -4.02 0.68 25.24
C THR A 620 -5.24 1.02 26.10
N PHE A 621 -6.24 0.13 26.19
CA PHE A 621 -7.39 0.31 27.08
C PHE A 621 -6.95 0.38 28.55
N ALA A 622 -6.12 -0.56 28.99
CA ALA A 622 -5.61 -0.59 30.37
C ALA A 622 -4.75 0.65 30.71
N ALA A 623 -4.06 1.23 29.73
CA ALA A 623 -3.33 2.48 29.87
C ALA A 623 -4.27 3.69 29.98
N PHE A 624 -5.32 3.76 29.16
CA PHE A 624 -6.36 4.78 29.23
C PHE A 624 -7.08 4.76 30.60
N GLU A 625 -7.56 3.60 31.06
CA GLU A 625 -8.21 3.40 32.38
C GLU A 625 -7.35 3.88 33.57
N GLY A 626 -6.03 3.91 33.40
CA GLY A 626 -5.08 4.36 34.42
C GLY A 626 -4.66 5.83 34.30
N ALA A 627 -5.11 6.55 33.27
CA ALA A 627 -4.57 7.84 32.87
C ALA A 627 -5.36 9.05 33.42
N GLU A 628 -4.67 10.18 33.55
CA GLU A 628 -5.29 11.47 33.89
C GLU A 628 -6.31 11.92 32.82
N VAL A 629 -6.11 11.52 31.55
CA VAL A 629 -7.03 11.87 30.46
C VAL A 629 -8.38 11.14 30.50
N HIS A 630 -8.49 9.98 31.15
CA HIS A 630 -9.76 9.26 31.32
C HIS A 630 -10.75 10.10 32.15
N GLU A 631 -10.31 10.56 33.33
CA GLU A 631 -11.12 11.43 34.19
C GLU A 631 -11.39 12.80 33.50
N LEU A 632 -10.41 13.35 32.75
CA LEU A 632 -10.62 14.58 31.97
C LEU A 632 -11.67 14.42 30.86
N LEU A 633 -11.78 13.25 30.23
CA LEU A 633 -12.77 12.97 29.19
C LEU A 633 -14.16 12.73 29.81
N GLU A 634 -14.26 11.95 30.90
CA GLU A 634 -15.52 11.71 31.63
C GLU A 634 -16.13 13.03 32.15
N ASP A 635 -15.32 13.89 32.79
CA ASP A 635 -15.76 15.20 33.29
C ASP A 635 -16.09 16.21 32.15
N ALA A 636 -15.52 16.03 30.96
CA ALA A 636 -15.70 16.96 29.84
C ALA A 636 -16.98 16.68 29.02
N ASP A 637 -17.15 15.45 28.53
CA ASP A 637 -18.36 15.03 27.83
C ASP A 637 -18.59 13.51 27.92
N ALA A 638 -19.62 13.12 28.67
CA ALA A 638 -19.97 11.72 28.89
C ALA A 638 -20.34 10.96 27.60
N SER A 639 -20.83 11.63 26.54
CA SER A 639 -21.16 10.96 25.28
C SER A 639 -19.93 10.73 24.42
N ALA A 640 -18.92 11.62 24.48
CA ALA A 640 -17.62 11.39 23.87
C ALA A 640 -16.84 10.29 24.61
N TYR A 641 -16.91 10.27 25.95
CA TYR A 641 -16.37 9.19 26.79
C TYR A 641 -16.99 7.82 26.44
N GLU A 642 -18.32 7.68 26.52
CA GLU A 642 -19.01 6.41 26.23
C GLU A 642 -18.78 5.95 24.78
N GLY A 643 -18.65 6.88 23.83
CA GLY A 643 -18.34 6.58 22.42
C GLY A 643 -16.89 6.14 22.19
N TYR A 644 -15.94 6.72 22.92
CA TYR A 644 -14.52 6.34 22.85
C TYR A 644 -14.28 4.94 23.43
N GLU A 645 -14.85 4.63 24.60
CA GLU A 645 -14.80 3.27 25.16
C GLU A 645 -15.44 2.24 24.22
N ALA A 646 -16.63 2.54 23.67
CA ALA A 646 -17.33 1.62 22.78
C ALA A 646 -16.54 1.31 21.50
N ALA A 647 -15.94 2.33 20.87
CA ALA A 647 -15.11 2.12 19.69
C ALA A 647 -13.83 1.31 19.98
N LEU A 648 -13.27 1.45 21.19
CA LEU A 648 -12.12 0.66 21.65
C LEU A 648 -12.52 -0.82 21.88
N ASP A 649 -13.62 -1.07 22.58
CA ASP A 649 -14.17 -2.42 22.82
C ASP A 649 -14.56 -3.12 21.50
N ASP A 650 -15.21 -2.40 20.57
CA ASP A 650 -15.57 -2.93 19.24
C ASP A 650 -14.31 -3.25 18.42
N TYR A 651 -13.24 -2.45 18.53
CA TYR A 651 -11.98 -2.70 17.83
C TYR A 651 -11.19 -3.88 18.42
N ILE A 652 -11.17 -4.05 19.75
CA ILE A 652 -10.69 -5.30 20.39
C ILE A 652 -11.49 -6.51 19.88
N GLY A 653 -12.82 -6.38 19.76
CA GLY A 653 -13.68 -7.42 19.21
C GLY A 653 -13.40 -7.76 17.74
N ALA A 654 -13.13 -6.75 16.91
CA ALA A 654 -12.72 -6.94 15.51
C ALA A 654 -11.39 -7.71 15.44
N LEU A 655 -10.37 -7.28 16.18
CA LEU A 655 -9.05 -7.95 16.25
C LEU A 655 -9.15 -9.40 16.74
N ASP A 656 -9.93 -9.68 17.79
CA ASP A 656 -10.17 -11.05 18.28
C ASP A 656 -10.93 -11.94 17.29
N SER A 657 -11.69 -11.34 16.36
CA SER A 657 -12.45 -12.05 15.33
C SER A 657 -11.71 -12.21 14.00
N GLY A 658 -10.73 -11.35 13.74
CA GLY A 658 -10.06 -11.19 12.44
C GLY A 658 -10.89 -10.44 11.37
N ALA A 659 -12.15 -10.08 11.65
CA ALA A 659 -13.07 -9.50 10.67
C ALA A 659 -13.37 -8.02 10.94
N GLY A 660 -13.40 -7.21 9.87
CA GLY A 660 -13.78 -5.78 9.93
C GLY A 660 -12.75 -4.87 10.62
N VAL A 661 -11.50 -5.32 10.77
CA VAL A 661 -10.43 -4.65 11.52
C VAL A 661 -10.22 -3.20 11.07
N ASP A 662 -10.10 -2.93 9.77
CA ASP A 662 -9.88 -1.56 9.24
C ASP A 662 -11.05 -0.61 9.55
N SER A 663 -12.28 -1.13 9.45
CA SER A 663 -13.49 -0.35 9.74
C SER A 663 -13.59 0.03 11.22
N ALA A 664 -13.16 -0.87 12.12
CA ALA A 664 -13.10 -0.61 13.55
C ALA A 664 -11.93 0.31 13.93
N ALA A 665 -10.77 0.17 13.28
CA ALA A 665 -9.62 1.08 13.44
C ALA A 665 -9.99 2.52 13.02
N THR A 666 -10.76 2.67 11.94
CA THR A 666 -11.30 3.97 11.47
C THR A 666 -12.27 4.56 12.48
N ALA A 667 -13.25 3.77 12.95
CA ALA A 667 -14.22 4.20 13.95
C ALA A 667 -13.55 4.62 15.28
N TYR A 668 -12.51 3.90 15.71
CA TYR A 668 -11.70 4.24 16.88
C TYR A 668 -10.89 5.53 16.67
N ALA A 669 -10.31 5.76 15.49
CA ALA A 669 -9.61 7.00 15.18
C ALA A 669 -10.55 8.22 15.19
N ASP A 670 -11.76 8.08 14.66
CA ASP A 670 -12.75 9.16 14.65
C ASP A 670 -13.33 9.42 16.05
N ALA A 671 -13.55 8.37 16.85
CA ALA A 671 -13.87 8.50 18.27
C ALA A 671 -12.74 9.19 19.06
N SER A 672 -11.48 8.93 18.69
CA SER A 672 -10.30 9.60 19.26
C SER A 672 -10.27 11.10 18.96
N ILE A 673 -10.51 11.52 17.71
CA ILE A 673 -10.68 12.95 17.36
C ILE A 673 -11.79 13.56 18.23
N ARG A 674 -12.97 12.93 18.29
CA ARG A 674 -14.10 13.44 19.07
C ARG A 674 -13.75 13.61 20.55
N ALA A 675 -12.99 12.67 21.12
CA ALA A 675 -12.50 12.75 22.49
C ALA A 675 -11.48 13.89 22.70
N GLN A 676 -10.56 14.11 21.76
CA GLN A 676 -9.62 15.24 21.80
C GLN A 676 -10.37 16.58 21.85
N PHE A 677 -11.36 16.75 20.97
CA PHE A 677 -12.24 17.93 20.93
C PHE A 677 -13.10 18.05 22.21
N ALA A 678 -13.53 16.95 22.82
CA ALA A 678 -14.25 16.95 24.09
C ALA A 678 -13.38 17.46 25.26
N VAL A 679 -12.18 16.90 25.47
CA VAL A 679 -11.26 17.29 26.56
C VAL A 679 -10.94 18.80 26.50
N VAL A 680 -10.73 19.36 25.31
CA VAL A 680 -10.48 20.80 25.16
C VAL A 680 -11.72 21.66 25.43
N GLY A 681 -12.92 21.07 25.39
CA GLY A 681 -14.21 21.71 25.68
C GLY A 681 -14.97 22.18 24.44
N ALA A 682 -14.75 21.52 23.30
CA ALA A 682 -15.26 21.90 21.99
C ALA A 682 -15.77 20.70 21.16
N VAL A 683 -16.37 19.69 21.80
CA VAL A 683 -16.90 18.48 21.14
C VAL A 683 -17.86 18.78 19.95
N GLY A 684 -18.58 19.90 19.99
CA GLY A 684 -19.47 20.33 18.91
C GLY A 684 -18.78 20.92 17.68
N GLU A 685 -17.47 21.15 17.75
CA GLU A 685 -16.63 21.62 16.65
C GLU A 685 -15.79 20.48 16.02
N ALA A 686 -15.98 19.24 16.49
CA ALA A 686 -15.21 18.08 16.03
C ALA A 686 -15.55 17.74 14.56
N PRO A 687 -14.55 17.56 13.67
CA PRO A 687 -14.76 17.29 12.23
C PRO A 687 -15.18 15.83 11.94
N VAL A 688 -15.93 15.20 12.85
CA VAL A 688 -16.31 13.78 12.82
C VAL A 688 -17.72 13.57 13.37
N GLY A 689 -18.45 12.61 12.80
CA GLY A 689 -19.88 12.39 13.08
C GLY A 689 -20.20 11.87 14.50
N GLU A 690 -21.48 11.93 14.87
CA GLU A 690 -22.01 11.15 16.01
C GLU A 690 -22.19 9.69 15.57
N GLY A 691 -21.30 8.81 16.03
CA GLY A 691 -21.25 7.41 15.62
C GLY A 691 -22.55 6.63 15.90
N SER A 692 -23.36 6.42 14.86
CA SER A 692 -23.98 5.11 14.55
C SER A 692 -24.76 5.14 13.23
N GLY A 693 -24.09 4.76 12.14
CA GLY A 693 -24.70 4.12 10.98
C GLY A 693 -25.79 4.86 10.20
N GLU A 694 -25.42 5.92 9.46
CA GLU A 694 -25.93 6.19 8.10
C GLU A 694 -25.02 7.23 7.42
N SER A 695 -24.40 6.89 6.27
CA SER A 695 -23.70 7.88 5.45
C SER A 695 -24.72 8.79 4.79
N GLY A 696 -24.91 9.97 5.39
CA GLY A 696 -25.82 11.01 4.94
C GLY A 696 -25.11 12.34 4.94
N GLY A 697 -24.23 12.55 3.96
CA GLY A 697 -23.49 13.80 3.79
C GLY A 697 -24.43 14.96 3.44
N GLU A 698 -24.88 15.72 4.46
CA GLU A 698 -25.37 17.08 4.26
C GLU A 698 -24.16 17.99 4.10
N SER A 699 -23.73 18.17 2.85
CA SER A 699 -22.66 19.10 2.46
C SER A 699 -23.02 20.54 2.85
N GLU A 700 -22.16 21.23 3.60
CA GLU A 700 -22.24 22.69 3.68
C GLU A 700 -21.89 23.32 2.31
N GLU A 701 -22.61 24.38 1.92
CA GLU A 701 -22.51 24.95 0.57
C GLU A 701 -21.18 25.68 0.34
N THR A 702 -20.20 24.97 -0.23
CA THR A 702 -19.12 25.61 -0.99
C THR A 702 -19.73 26.36 -2.18
N ASN A 703 -19.09 27.45 -2.65
CA ASN A 703 -19.63 28.25 -3.76
C ASN A 703 -19.45 27.58 -5.15
N LEU A 704 -19.16 26.28 -5.16
CA LEU A 704 -18.82 25.48 -6.34
C LEU A 704 -20.06 25.26 -7.21
N GLN A 705 -19.91 25.52 -8.51
CA GLN A 705 -20.97 25.44 -9.50
C GLN A 705 -20.58 24.50 -10.64
N GLY A 706 -21.45 23.54 -10.92
CA GLY A 706 -21.36 22.70 -12.11
C GLY A 706 -21.48 23.49 -13.42
N GLY A 707 -21.04 22.85 -14.50
CA GLY A 707 -21.19 23.36 -15.85
C GLY A 707 -22.59 23.16 -16.45
N PRO A 708 -22.83 23.64 -17.68
CA PRO A 708 -24.01 23.28 -18.47
C PRO A 708 -24.03 21.79 -18.88
N ASN A 709 -22.93 21.08 -18.64
CA ASN A 709 -22.69 19.66 -18.91
C ASN A 709 -22.49 18.82 -17.63
N VAL A 710 -22.73 19.41 -16.44
CA VAL A 710 -22.84 18.70 -15.17
C VAL A 710 -24.32 18.56 -14.83
N VAL A 711 -24.74 17.36 -14.42
CA VAL A 711 -26.13 16.95 -14.25
C VAL A 711 -26.35 16.28 -12.89
N GLU A 712 -27.59 16.27 -12.42
CA GLU A 712 -27.99 15.55 -11.20
C GLU A 712 -28.18 14.06 -11.51
N GLY A 713 -27.42 13.21 -10.83
CA GLY A 713 -27.36 11.77 -11.05
C GLY A 713 -26.66 11.35 -12.35
N VAL A 714 -26.38 10.05 -12.47
CA VAL A 714 -25.94 9.43 -13.72
C VAL A 714 -27.13 9.31 -14.68
N PRO A 715 -27.06 9.81 -15.92
CA PRO A 715 -28.16 9.67 -16.88
C PRO A 715 -28.37 8.22 -17.34
N ASP A 716 -29.65 7.81 -17.46
CA ASP A 716 -30.07 6.48 -17.97
C ASP A 716 -29.55 6.15 -19.39
N ASP A 717 -29.08 7.15 -20.14
CA ASP A 717 -28.55 7.04 -21.50
C ASP A 717 -27.02 7.18 -21.61
N ALA A 718 -26.31 7.25 -20.48
CA ALA A 718 -24.87 7.02 -20.45
C ALA A 718 -24.58 5.56 -20.85
N ALA A 719 -23.66 5.36 -21.79
CA ALA A 719 -23.24 4.03 -22.22
C ALA A 719 -22.26 3.40 -21.22
N HIS A 720 -21.46 4.24 -20.56
CA HIS A 720 -20.45 3.85 -19.59
C HIS A 720 -20.42 4.85 -18.43
N VAL A 721 -19.96 4.40 -17.26
CA VAL A 721 -19.77 5.23 -16.07
C VAL A 721 -18.32 5.12 -15.63
N VAL A 722 -17.73 6.26 -15.26
CA VAL A 722 -16.47 6.35 -14.53
C VAL A 722 -16.81 6.93 -13.16
N ASP A 723 -16.53 6.19 -12.10
CA ASP A 723 -16.77 6.64 -10.74
C ASP A 723 -15.59 7.48 -10.25
N MET A 724 -15.90 8.63 -9.66
CA MET A 724 -14.92 9.56 -9.08
C MET A 724 -14.88 9.30 -7.58
N GLN A 725 -13.89 8.49 -7.18
CA GLN A 725 -13.52 8.30 -5.78
C GLN A 725 -12.70 9.48 -5.28
N ALA A 726 -12.30 9.44 -4.01
CA ALA A 726 -11.73 10.59 -3.30
C ALA A 726 -10.54 11.27 -4.02
N VAL A 727 -9.67 10.50 -4.66
CA VAL A 727 -8.56 11.01 -5.51
C VAL A 727 -8.33 10.13 -6.76
N ALA A 728 -9.34 9.39 -7.23
CA ALA A 728 -9.18 8.42 -8.33
C ALA A 728 -10.39 8.37 -9.28
N PHE A 729 -10.12 8.02 -10.54
CA PHE A 729 -11.13 7.65 -11.53
C PHE A 729 -11.19 6.13 -11.65
N GLU A 730 -12.40 5.54 -11.56
CA GLU A 730 -12.62 4.10 -11.62
C GLU A 730 -13.64 3.73 -12.70
N PRO A 731 -13.25 3.00 -13.76
CA PRO A 731 -11.88 2.62 -14.11
C PRO A 731 -11.08 3.84 -14.58
N ALA A 732 -9.76 3.83 -14.32
CA ALA A 732 -8.86 4.89 -14.77
C ALA A 732 -8.68 4.88 -16.30
N GLU A 733 -8.68 3.70 -16.92
CA GLU A 733 -8.73 3.51 -18.37
C GLU A 733 -10.06 2.91 -18.80
N LEU A 734 -10.69 3.49 -19.83
CA LEU A 734 -11.97 3.03 -20.36
C LEU A 734 -11.96 3.05 -21.89
N THR A 735 -12.17 1.89 -22.51
CA THR A 735 -12.33 1.77 -23.97
C THR A 735 -13.80 1.89 -24.37
N VAL A 736 -14.10 2.83 -25.26
CA VAL A 736 -15.46 3.18 -25.72
C VAL A 736 -15.54 3.25 -27.24
N LYS A 737 -16.75 3.24 -27.80
CA LYS A 737 -16.96 3.38 -29.26
C LYS A 737 -17.26 4.81 -29.67
N VAL A 738 -16.99 5.15 -30.92
CA VAL A 738 -17.41 6.42 -31.52
C VAL A 738 -18.93 6.59 -31.39
N GLY A 739 -19.33 7.61 -30.65
CA GLY A 739 -20.72 7.95 -30.33
C GLY A 739 -21.20 7.49 -28.96
N ASP A 740 -20.40 6.73 -28.19
CA ASP A 740 -20.70 6.40 -26.81
C ASP A 740 -20.61 7.65 -25.92
N THR A 741 -21.46 7.69 -24.89
CA THR A 741 -21.47 8.75 -23.87
C THR A 741 -20.98 8.18 -22.54
N VAL A 742 -19.93 8.80 -21.99
CA VAL A 742 -19.36 8.47 -20.68
C VAL A 742 -19.90 9.46 -19.65
N ALA A 743 -20.27 8.95 -18.48
CA ALA A 743 -20.64 9.75 -17.32
C ALA A 743 -19.62 9.60 -16.19
N TRP A 744 -19.00 10.69 -15.76
CA TRP A 744 -18.15 10.74 -14.57
C TRP A 744 -19.00 11.07 -13.36
N ALA A 745 -19.19 10.11 -12.46
CA ALA A 745 -20.14 10.20 -11.36
C ALA A 745 -19.43 10.39 -10.02
N HIS A 746 -19.85 11.37 -9.20
CA HIS A 746 -19.27 11.54 -7.87
C HIS A 746 -19.61 10.33 -6.96
N ARG A 747 -18.61 9.83 -6.23
CA ARG A 747 -18.76 8.75 -5.23
C ARG A 747 -18.19 9.12 -3.87
N ALA A 748 -16.97 9.65 -3.82
CA ALA A 748 -16.27 9.96 -2.58
C ALA A 748 -15.38 11.20 -2.69
N GLY A 749 -14.98 11.73 -1.53
CA GLY A 749 -14.11 12.91 -1.39
C GLY A 749 -14.75 14.24 -1.74
N GLU A 750 -13.88 15.23 -1.95
CA GLU A 750 -14.19 16.60 -2.35
C GLU A 750 -14.93 16.69 -3.70
N ALA A 751 -15.32 17.90 -4.10
CA ALA A 751 -15.83 18.13 -5.44
C ALA A 751 -14.72 17.86 -6.49
N HIS A 752 -15.08 17.22 -7.59
CA HIS A 752 -14.14 16.89 -8.67
C HIS A 752 -14.36 17.79 -9.88
N ASN A 753 -13.41 17.81 -10.81
CA ASN A 753 -13.67 18.19 -12.18
C ASN A 753 -13.03 17.18 -13.14
N VAL A 754 -13.35 17.31 -14.43
CA VAL A 754 -12.84 16.42 -15.47
C VAL A 754 -12.35 17.30 -16.60
N VAL A 755 -11.04 17.31 -16.83
CA VAL A 755 -10.36 18.23 -17.75
C VAL A 755 -9.48 17.42 -18.69
N ALA A 756 -9.74 17.51 -19.99
CA ALA A 756 -8.87 16.87 -20.97
C ALA A 756 -7.50 17.55 -21.04
N TYR A 757 -6.43 16.78 -21.18
CA TYR A 757 -5.12 17.32 -21.51
C TYR A 757 -5.14 17.80 -22.97
N GLY A 758 -4.97 19.12 -23.17
CA GLY A 758 -5.16 19.75 -24.48
C GLY A 758 -4.15 19.34 -25.56
N ASN A 759 -3.10 18.61 -25.18
CA ASN A 759 -2.07 18.05 -26.06
C ASN A 759 -2.04 16.52 -26.11
N GLU A 760 -2.90 15.83 -25.34
CA GLU A 760 -3.04 14.36 -25.28
C GLU A 760 -4.49 13.92 -25.63
N ILE A 761 -5.17 14.74 -26.44
CA ILE A 761 -6.37 14.36 -27.23
C ILE A 761 -6.03 14.39 -28.72
N PRO A 762 -6.78 13.69 -29.60
CA PRO A 762 -6.47 13.62 -31.04
C PRO A 762 -6.55 14.99 -31.73
N GLU A 763 -5.69 15.28 -32.71
CA GLU A 763 -5.60 16.61 -33.37
C GLU A 763 -6.91 17.14 -33.97
N ASP A 764 -7.82 16.24 -34.37
CA ASP A 764 -9.13 16.55 -34.97
C ASP A 764 -10.30 16.55 -33.95
N ALA A 765 -10.05 16.25 -32.67
CA ALA A 765 -11.08 16.20 -31.62
C ALA A 765 -11.49 17.60 -31.11
N GLU A 766 -12.75 17.75 -30.70
CA GLU A 766 -13.21 18.94 -29.97
C GLU A 766 -12.72 18.89 -28.51
N TYR A 767 -12.31 20.03 -27.96
CA TYR A 767 -11.84 20.09 -26.57
C TYR A 767 -13.01 19.91 -25.60
N TRP A 768 -12.78 19.17 -24.50
CA TRP A 768 -13.82 18.82 -23.55
C TRP A 768 -13.36 18.96 -22.09
N ALA A 769 -14.25 19.48 -21.26
CA ALA A 769 -14.11 19.56 -19.80
C ALA A 769 -15.47 19.74 -19.11
N SER A 770 -15.59 19.27 -17.86
CA SER A 770 -16.69 19.66 -16.97
C SER A 770 -16.66 21.18 -16.75
N GLY A 771 -17.83 21.83 -16.77
CA GLY A 771 -17.91 23.30 -16.83
C GLY A 771 -18.20 23.86 -18.23
N GLY A 772 -18.00 23.06 -19.28
CA GLY A 772 -18.24 23.48 -20.67
C GLY A 772 -17.21 24.48 -21.16
N PHE A 773 -15.94 24.25 -20.82
CA PHE A 773 -14.82 25.10 -21.19
C PHE A 773 -14.22 24.70 -22.54
N GLU A 774 -13.74 25.69 -23.30
CA GLU A 774 -13.24 25.54 -24.67
C GLU A 774 -11.72 25.25 -24.73
N SER A 775 -11.04 25.18 -23.58
CA SER A 775 -9.61 24.83 -23.46
C SER A 775 -9.21 24.46 -22.03
N GLN A 776 -8.13 23.69 -21.89
CA GLN A 776 -7.55 23.29 -20.60
C GLN A 776 -7.30 24.47 -19.67
N SER A 777 -6.58 25.49 -20.13
CA SER A 777 -6.34 26.72 -19.33
C SER A 777 -7.62 27.46 -18.94
N ALA A 778 -8.72 27.33 -19.70
CA ALA A 778 -10.01 27.90 -19.30
C ALA A 778 -10.74 27.03 -18.26
N ALA A 779 -10.51 25.72 -18.24
CA ALA A 779 -11.02 24.79 -17.24
C ALA A 779 -10.25 24.89 -15.91
N GLU A 780 -8.92 24.99 -15.95
CA GLU A 780 -8.04 25.28 -14.79
C GLU A 780 -8.44 26.60 -14.12
N THR A 781 -8.49 27.71 -14.87
CA THR A 781 -9.00 29.00 -14.34
C THR A 781 -10.49 28.91 -13.97
N GLY A 782 -11.25 28.00 -14.58
CA GLY A 782 -12.63 27.72 -14.21
C GLY A 782 -12.74 27.19 -12.79
N TRP A 783 -11.91 26.18 -12.48
CA TRP A 783 -11.78 25.56 -11.16
C TRP A 783 -11.39 26.58 -10.08
N GLU A 784 -10.35 27.39 -10.31
CA GLU A 784 -9.94 28.50 -9.44
C GLU A 784 -11.07 29.51 -9.12
N ASN A 785 -12.09 29.59 -9.99
CA ASN A 785 -13.24 30.47 -9.84
C ASN A 785 -14.52 29.71 -9.40
N GLY A 786 -14.36 28.49 -8.87
CA GLY A 786 -15.44 27.64 -8.36
C GLY A 786 -16.40 27.12 -9.43
N LYS A 787 -15.90 26.76 -10.62
CA LYS A 787 -16.73 26.34 -11.76
C LYS A 787 -16.24 25.07 -12.43
N GLY A 788 -17.21 24.30 -12.92
CA GLY A 788 -16.96 22.99 -13.54
C GLY A 788 -16.90 21.84 -12.54
N ALA A 789 -17.23 22.13 -11.27
CA ALA A 789 -17.28 21.14 -10.21
C ALA A 789 -18.40 20.11 -10.41
N VAL A 790 -18.12 18.87 -10.05
CA VAL A 790 -19.06 17.76 -9.92
C VAL A 790 -19.06 17.35 -8.46
N GLN A 791 -20.19 17.53 -7.79
CA GLN A 791 -20.33 17.31 -6.35
C GLN A 791 -21.13 16.03 -6.05
N SER A 792 -21.25 15.66 -4.78
CA SER A 792 -22.05 14.51 -4.35
C SER A 792 -23.45 14.52 -4.96
N GLY A 793 -23.86 13.37 -5.50
CA GLY A 793 -25.12 13.22 -6.24
C GLY A 793 -25.10 13.72 -7.70
N GLN A 794 -23.99 14.29 -8.20
CA GLN A 794 -23.87 14.80 -9.57
C GLN A 794 -23.00 13.92 -10.46
N ALA A 795 -23.15 14.11 -11.79
CA ALA A 795 -22.26 13.55 -12.79
C ALA A 795 -21.90 14.56 -13.88
N TYR A 796 -20.72 14.45 -14.47
CA TYR A 796 -20.34 15.11 -15.73
C TYR A 796 -20.53 14.14 -16.91
N THR A 797 -20.97 14.59 -18.08
CA THR A 797 -21.11 13.71 -19.26
C THR A 797 -20.43 14.24 -20.53
N HIS A 798 -19.79 13.35 -21.28
CA HIS A 798 -19.21 13.62 -22.60
C HIS A 798 -19.51 12.51 -23.61
N THR A 799 -19.73 12.86 -24.88
CA THR A 799 -19.92 11.92 -25.99
C THR A 799 -18.71 11.97 -26.91
N PHE A 800 -18.04 10.84 -27.10
CA PHE A 800 -16.78 10.79 -27.86
C PHE A 800 -17.03 10.55 -29.36
N GLU A 801 -16.80 11.56 -30.21
CA GLU A 801 -16.99 11.46 -31.67
C GLU A 801 -15.70 11.16 -32.47
N THR A 802 -14.52 11.20 -31.84
CA THR A 802 -13.22 11.08 -32.52
C THR A 802 -12.45 9.88 -32.01
N THR A 803 -11.95 9.03 -32.90
CA THR A 803 -11.12 7.86 -32.54
C THR A 803 -9.74 8.27 -32.04
N GLY A 804 -9.23 7.58 -31.02
CA GLY A 804 -7.90 7.79 -30.47
C GLY A 804 -7.90 7.81 -28.94
N ILE A 805 -6.75 8.16 -28.37
CA ILE A 805 -6.57 8.30 -26.92
C ILE A 805 -6.95 9.72 -26.52
N HIS A 806 -7.77 9.85 -25.48
CA HIS A 806 -8.13 11.10 -24.83
C HIS A 806 -7.74 11.04 -23.35
N GLU A 807 -6.57 11.57 -23.00
CA GLU A 807 -6.13 11.65 -21.60
C GLU A 807 -6.77 12.86 -20.89
N TYR A 808 -7.09 12.69 -19.61
CA TYR A 808 -7.79 13.68 -18.79
C TYR A 808 -7.39 13.56 -17.31
N TYR A 809 -7.73 14.58 -16.52
CA TYR A 809 -7.39 14.68 -15.11
C TYR A 809 -8.42 15.47 -14.31
N CYS A 810 -8.35 15.32 -12.99
CA CYS A 810 -9.01 16.22 -12.03
C CYS A 810 -7.99 17.30 -11.62
N VAL A 811 -8.29 18.58 -11.84
CA VAL A 811 -7.40 19.72 -11.54
C VAL A 811 -6.92 19.78 -10.08
N PRO A 812 -7.77 19.65 -9.04
CA PRO A 812 -7.28 19.66 -7.66
C PRO A 812 -6.40 18.44 -7.34
N HIS A 813 -6.67 17.29 -7.94
CA HIS A 813 -6.06 16.01 -7.57
C HIS A 813 -5.06 15.47 -8.62
N GLU A 814 -4.62 16.31 -9.57
CA GLU A 814 -3.71 15.90 -10.66
C GLU A 814 -2.37 15.37 -10.11
N MET A 815 -1.88 16.03 -9.06
CA MET A 815 -0.63 15.70 -8.37
C MET A 815 -0.77 14.45 -7.49
N ALA A 816 -1.96 14.19 -6.96
CA ALA A 816 -2.30 12.94 -6.27
C ALA A 816 -2.50 11.74 -7.23
N GLY A 817 -2.37 11.96 -8.55
CA GLY A 817 -2.49 10.91 -9.56
C GLY A 817 -3.90 10.72 -10.12
N MET A 818 -4.87 11.60 -9.82
CA MET A 818 -6.24 11.52 -10.33
C MET A 818 -6.32 11.84 -11.83
N LYS A 819 -5.92 10.87 -12.63
CA LYS A 819 -5.81 10.91 -14.09
C LYS A 819 -6.54 9.73 -14.68
N GLY A 820 -7.03 9.91 -15.90
CA GLY A 820 -7.69 8.85 -16.63
C GLY A 820 -7.50 8.97 -18.12
N LYS A 821 -7.89 7.92 -18.83
CA LYS A 821 -7.66 7.76 -20.26
C LYS A 821 -8.88 7.12 -20.91
N ILE A 822 -9.49 7.82 -21.87
CA ILE A 822 -10.54 7.22 -22.71
C ILE A 822 -9.93 6.80 -24.04
N VAL A 823 -10.06 5.52 -24.40
CA VAL A 823 -9.63 4.99 -25.69
C VAL A 823 -10.86 4.84 -26.58
N VAL A 824 -10.91 5.58 -27.69
CA VAL A 824 -12.09 5.63 -28.58
C VAL A 824 -11.84 4.83 -29.87
N GLU A 825 -12.63 3.77 -30.08
CA GLU A 825 -12.56 2.86 -31.24
C GLU A 825 -13.83 2.90 -32.15
N GLU A 826 -13.81 2.25 -33.31
CA GLU A 826 -14.93 2.22 -34.30
C GLU A 826 -16.14 1.34 -33.90
#